data_AF-A0A545SFY6-F1
#
_entry.id   AF-A0A545SFY6-F1
#
_cell.length_a   1.000
_cell.length_b   1.000
_cell.length_c   1.000
_cell.angle_alpha   90.00
_cell.angle_beta   90.00
_cell.angle_gamma   90.00
#
_symmetry.space_group_name_H-M   'P 1'
#
loop_
_entity.id
_entity.type
_entity.pdbx_description
1 polymer ?
#
loop_
_entity_poly.entity_id
_entity_poly.type
_entity_poly.pdbx_seq_one_letter_code
_entity_poly.pdbx_strand_id
1 'polypeptide(L)'
;MKKLTVYTNIKDLELKQELLKQSVGISSTLMMFEDFYKKMVLLPDFKNIEPIERVFLLQKASSEVKNFQDLNISLKMRDFYTQSRDIFQFFYELSYNFISFDSFYKLKVYDGFANEMRILEDIFKKYIGLLEKEEKIDELILHFDYEINHYFIDNYDEFEFHIDKNLNQFELSLMESIKKEKKLFTKSIINSNNNVNSYQVKEKLEQVALAFKLINEMKKMIEVDKIAIILPDEKLKQLFLSYDRCQNITTQIDFSSNIYFKIMKKLLHYIEIPNPKEDNLFKKFDIDVNNFLLKEKIDINSFFAILGVVPLQTVSIKELMISSLEGHFLLIDEWLFIWLEEIKNIKIEDENGGKIKLLSLKEAIYHEIEGVIIVDFNEGVVPSSLSRDRFLNSDLRKQLGLPTSIDIQNEEKKSYIKLINHAKEVALIHSISSSGIASNFLYELGVKNSISKEVDYNFFYDISPLTPLIEPQNIEFNAFEFEWSSTMLKNYLECKQKFYYKYILKIAQRADSTPNDGQILHKVLENLFKDRSFYEDEEALRDNLKTLITQEVDDSTVSNIYKKRLWERKLEHLVSKQIKHFSDGWRVVAREKRVYGEIGGLKFKGSIDRIDQTPTHSLVIDYKSGSIKKVNSIKKFENLSDFQMNIYKELTKKTLSNVEFAYIEILDSGDLIKVDRMDEKEEYLMEHIANLKATKTLNLEKRADIHNCNYCEYQLLCQRGAYLR
;
A
#
# COMPACT_ATOMS: atom_id res chain seq x y z
N MET A 1 3.30 15.98 -62.35
CA MET A 1 4.18 15.84 -61.19
C MET A 1 3.39 15.13 -60.10
N LYS A 2 3.72 13.89 -59.79
CA LYS A 2 3.03 13.11 -58.74
C LYS A 2 3.57 13.54 -57.39
N LYS A 3 2.73 14.21 -56.61
CA LYS A 3 3.07 14.70 -55.28
C LYS A 3 2.43 13.81 -54.21
N LEU A 4 3.23 13.36 -53.25
CA LEU A 4 2.75 12.71 -52.03
C LEU A 4 2.80 13.72 -50.89
N THR A 5 1.66 13.96 -50.26
CA THR A 5 1.58 14.78 -49.05
C THR A 5 1.25 13.88 -47.86
N VAL A 6 2.17 13.84 -46.89
CA VAL A 6 2.12 12.95 -45.72
C VAL A 6 1.77 13.77 -44.48
N TYR A 7 0.81 13.29 -43.69
CA TYR A 7 0.34 13.94 -42.46
C TYR A 7 0.57 13.05 -41.24
N THR A 8 0.95 13.64 -40.12
CA THR A 8 0.98 12.94 -38.81
C THR A 8 -0.28 13.18 -37.98
N ASN A 9 -1.15 14.09 -38.42
CA ASN A 9 -2.41 14.45 -37.75
C ASN A 9 -3.58 14.14 -38.68
N ILE A 10 -4.52 13.31 -38.20
CA ILE A 10 -5.65 12.85 -39.00
C ILE A 10 -6.61 13.99 -39.36
N LYS A 11 -6.80 14.97 -38.46
CA LYS A 11 -7.69 16.13 -38.68
C LYS A 11 -7.17 17.04 -39.78
N ASP A 12 -5.85 17.24 -39.84
CA ASP A 12 -5.22 18.02 -40.92
C ASP A 12 -5.37 17.32 -42.28
N LEU A 13 -5.25 15.98 -42.28
CA LEU A 13 -5.47 15.16 -43.47
C LEU A 13 -6.94 15.23 -43.92
N GLU A 14 -7.91 15.10 -43.00
CA GLU A 14 -9.34 15.21 -43.27
C GLU A 14 -9.72 16.60 -43.80
N LEU A 15 -9.24 17.67 -43.15
CA LEU A 15 -9.43 19.04 -43.60
C LEU A 15 -8.89 19.24 -45.02
N LYS A 16 -7.70 18.68 -45.31
CA LYS A 16 -7.12 18.77 -46.65
C LYS A 16 -7.93 17.96 -47.67
N GLN A 17 -8.44 16.80 -47.30
CA GLN A 17 -9.32 16.01 -48.16
C GLN A 17 -10.61 16.76 -48.50
N GLU A 18 -11.21 17.48 -47.55
CA GLU A 18 -12.38 18.33 -47.81
C GLU A 18 -12.06 19.48 -48.77
N LEU A 19 -10.93 20.16 -48.57
CA LEU A 19 -10.47 21.23 -49.46
C LEU A 19 -10.15 20.72 -50.89
N LEU A 20 -9.65 19.48 -51.00
CA LEU A 20 -9.39 18.83 -52.30
C LEU A 20 -10.68 18.41 -53.02
N LYS A 21 -11.72 17.97 -52.29
CA LYS A 21 -13.04 17.71 -52.89
C LYS A 21 -13.65 18.95 -53.53
N GLN A 22 -13.27 20.15 -53.07
CA GLN A 22 -13.74 21.43 -53.59
C GLN A 22 -12.87 22.00 -54.74
N SER A 23 -11.70 21.42 -55.01
CA SER A 23 -10.77 21.92 -56.02
C SER A 23 -10.61 20.93 -57.18
N VAL A 24 -10.99 21.35 -58.39
CA VAL A 24 -10.85 20.55 -59.61
C VAL A 24 -9.41 20.66 -60.13
N GLY A 25 -8.67 19.55 -60.16
CA GLY A 25 -7.48 19.41 -61.02
C GLY A 25 -6.12 19.14 -60.36
N ILE A 26 -6.02 18.89 -59.05
CA ILE A 26 -4.75 18.53 -58.41
C ILE A 26 -4.77 17.06 -57.96
N SER A 27 -3.91 16.23 -58.58
CA SER A 27 -3.64 14.85 -58.18
C SER A 27 -2.53 14.82 -57.11
N SER A 28 -2.85 15.23 -55.89
CA SER A 28 -1.97 14.99 -54.73
C SER A 28 -2.45 13.74 -53.99
N THR A 29 -1.59 12.73 -53.90
CA THR A 29 -1.87 11.57 -53.03
C THR A 29 -1.70 12.02 -51.59
N LEU A 30 -2.73 11.80 -50.77
CA LEU A 30 -2.69 12.08 -49.33
C LEU A 30 -2.52 10.77 -48.57
N MET A 31 -1.70 10.79 -47.51
CA MET A 31 -1.44 9.59 -46.72
C MET A 31 -1.09 9.95 -45.27
N MET A 32 -1.46 9.07 -44.33
CA MET A 32 -0.95 9.14 -42.96
C MET A 32 0.51 8.70 -42.89
N PHE A 33 1.28 9.27 -41.96
CA PHE A 33 2.69 8.96 -41.79
C PHE A 33 2.93 7.46 -41.51
N GLU A 34 2.02 6.81 -40.78
CA GLU A 34 2.09 5.38 -40.46
C GLU A 34 1.95 4.50 -41.71
N ASP A 35 1.08 4.89 -42.64
CA ASP A 35 0.91 4.19 -43.93
C ASP A 35 2.10 4.43 -44.86
N PHE A 36 2.64 5.65 -44.83
CA PHE A 36 3.85 6.00 -45.56
C PHE A 36 5.04 5.16 -45.07
N TYR A 37 5.22 5.08 -43.75
CA TYR A 37 6.26 4.29 -43.10
C TYR A 37 6.18 2.81 -43.51
N LYS A 38 5.00 2.20 -43.42
CA LYS A 38 4.77 0.79 -43.81
C LYS A 38 5.07 0.50 -45.29
N LYS A 39 4.87 1.49 -46.16
CA LYS A 39 5.15 1.34 -47.60
C LYS A 39 6.62 1.57 -47.95
N MET A 40 7.32 2.36 -47.13
CA MET A 40 8.71 2.73 -47.36
C MET A 40 9.68 1.66 -46.89
N VAL A 41 9.37 0.94 -45.81
CA VAL A 41 10.24 -0.08 -45.23
C VAL A 41 9.81 -1.46 -45.73
N LEU A 42 10.72 -2.19 -46.37
CA LEU A 42 10.58 -3.61 -46.71
C LEU A 42 11.25 -4.44 -45.62
N LEU A 43 10.55 -5.49 -45.20
CA LEU A 43 11.06 -6.47 -44.24
C LEU A 43 11.24 -7.82 -44.93
N PRO A 44 12.15 -8.68 -44.45
CA PRO A 44 12.25 -10.07 -44.93
C PRO A 44 10.91 -10.81 -44.79
N ASP A 45 10.65 -11.80 -45.65
CA ASP A 45 9.40 -12.57 -45.68
C ASP A 45 9.37 -13.65 -44.58
N PHE A 46 9.52 -13.22 -43.33
CA PHE A 46 9.52 -14.05 -42.12
C PHE A 46 8.30 -13.72 -41.25
N LYS A 47 7.94 -14.65 -40.36
CA LYS A 47 6.80 -14.46 -39.47
C LYS A 47 7.18 -13.54 -38.30
N ASN A 48 6.33 -12.58 -37.95
CA ASN A 48 6.52 -11.81 -36.72
C ASN A 48 6.51 -12.71 -35.49
N ILE A 49 7.49 -12.55 -34.60
CA ILE A 49 7.52 -13.25 -33.32
C ILE A 49 6.51 -12.63 -32.35
N GLU A 50 5.75 -13.50 -31.70
CA GLU A 50 4.76 -13.10 -30.71
C GLU A 50 5.44 -12.60 -29.43
N PRO A 51 4.93 -11.54 -28.76
CA PRO A 51 5.57 -10.95 -27.58
C PRO A 51 5.91 -11.98 -26.49
N ILE A 52 5.05 -12.97 -26.28
CA ILE A 52 5.24 -14.00 -25.26
C ILE A 52 6.41 -14.94 -25.57
N GLU A 53 6.65 -15.21 -26.85
CA GLU A 53 7.70 -16.12 -27.30
C GLU A 53 9.09 -15.47 -27.21
N ARG A 54 9.17 -14.14 -27.39
CA ARG A 54 10.41 -13.36 -27.31
C ARG A 54 11.17 -13.65 -26.02
N VAL A 55 10.46 -13.69 -24.90
CA VAL A 55 11.06 -13.92 -23.57
C VAL A 55 11.78 -15.27 -23.51
N PHE A 56 11.21 -16.32 -24.10
CA PHE A 56 11.80 -17.66 -24.11
C PHE A 56 13.04 -17.73 -25.00
N LEU A 57 13.00 -17.12 -26.19
CA LEU A 57 14.17 -17.02 -27.06
C LEU A 57 15.29 -16.21 -26.42
N LEU A 58 14.95 -15.08 -25.78
CA LEU A 58 15.94 -14.27 -25.08
C LEU A 58 16.53 -15.00 -23.88
N GLN A 59 15.74 -15.79 -23.14
CA GLN A 59 16.23 -16.62 -22.05
C GLN A 59 17.21 -17.67 -22.56
N LYS A 60 16.88 -18.33 -23.67
CA LYS A 60 17.74 -19.31 -24.34
C LYS A 60 19.05 -18.65 -24.78
N ALA A 61 18.99 -17.51 -25.48
CA ALA A 61 20.16 -16.74 -25.88
C ALA A 61 21.03 -16.38 -24.67
N SER A 62 20.41 -15.88 -23.60
CA SER A 62 21.07 -15.49 -22.35
C SER A 62 21.77 -16.66 -21.65
N SER A 63 21.15 -17.85 -21.64
CA SER A 63 21.71 -19.05 -21.01
C SER A 63 23.00 -19.57 -21.68
N GLU A 64 23.23 -19.20 -22.94
CA GLU A 64 24.42 -19.60 -23.69
C GLU A 64 25.57 -18.59 -23.60
N VAL A 65 25.39 -17.46 -22.89
CA VAL A 65 26.44 -16.43 -22.70
C VAL A 65 27.20 -16.70 -21.40
N LYS A 66 28.53 -16.89 -21.52
CA LYS A 66 29.39 -17.35 -20.40
C LYS A 66 29.40 -16.42 -19.18
N ASN A 67 29.28 -15.11 -19.38
CA ASN A 67 29.39 -14.11 -18.31
C ASN A 67 28.03 -13.46 -17.98
N PHE A 68 26.91 -14.11 -18.31
CA PHE A 68 25.57 -13.56 -18.09
C PHE A 68 25.31 -13.14 -16.63
N GLN A 69 25.90 -13.86 -15.67
CA GLN A 69 25.73 -13.62 -14.23
C GLN A 69 26.17 -12.21 -13.80
N ASP A 70 27.09 -11.58 -14.52
CA ASP A 70 27.59 -10.23 -14.23
C ASP A 70 26.51 -9.16 -14.41
N LEU A 71 25.45 -9.43 -15.19
CA LEU A 71 24.30 -8.51 -15.34
C LEU A 71 23.37 -8.49 -14.11
N ASN A 72 23.58 -9.38 -13.13
CA ASN A 72 22.70 -9.56 -11.97
C ASN A 72 21.23 -9.83 -12.37
N ILE A 73 21.02 -10.63 -13.42
CA ILE A 73 19.71 -11.08 -13.91
C ILE A 73 19.60 -12.59 -13.66
N SER A 74 18.45 -13.04 -13.14
CA SER A 74 18.18 -14.45 -12.86
C SER A 74 17.67 -15.15 -14.11
N LEU A 75 18.22 -16.32 -14.44
CA LEU A 75 17.72 -17.17 -15.53
C LEU A 75 16.47 -17.99 -15.15
N LYS A 76 15.99 -17.92 -13.89
CA LYS A 76 14.74 -18.59 -13.49
C LYS A 76 13.55 -17.93 -14.20
N MET A 77 12.63 -18.73 -14.74
CA MET A 77 11.60 -18.24 -15.67
C MET A 77 10.80 -17.06 -15.13
N ARG A 78 10.31 -17.13 -13.90
CA ARG A 78 9.52 -16.06 -13.26
C ARG A 78 10.30 -14.75 -13.11
N ASP A 79 11.54 -14.83 -12.62
CA ASP A 79 12.40 -13.67 -12.43
C ASP A 79 12.78 -13.08 -13.80
N PHE A 80 13.19 -13.95 -14.73
CA PHE A 80 13.62 -13.58 -16.08
C PHE A 80 12.49 -12.92 -16.88
N TYR A 81 11.26 -13.41 -16.77
CA TYR A 81 10.10 -12.82 -17.45
C TYR A 81 9.92 -11.35 -17.08
N THR A 82 10.15 -11.01 -15.81
CA THR A 82 10.02 -9.64 -15.32
C THR A 82 11.24 -8.79 -15.70
N GLN A 83 12.45 -9.34 -15.52
CA GLN A 83 13.72 -8.64 -15.72
C GLN A 83 14.10 -8.46 -17.19
N SER A 84 13.64 -9.35 -18.08
CA SER A 84 13.91 -9.27 -19.53
C SER A 84 13.32 -8.02 -20.20
N ARG A 85 12.30 -7.39 -19.57
CA ARG A 85 11.75 -6.11 -20.03
C ARG A 85 12.82 -5.03 -20.14
N ASP A 86 13.76 -4.99 -19.21
CA ASP A 86 14.86 -4.02 -19.24
C ASP A 86 15.77 -4.26 -20.47
N ILE A 87 16.03 -5.53 -20.82
CA ILE A 87 16.87 -5.90 -21.96
C ILE A 87 16.16 -5.55 -23.28
N PHE A 88 14.88 -5.92 -23.41
CA PHE A 88 14.10 -5.58 -24.61
C PHE A 88 13.96 -4.08 -24.79
N GLN A 89 13.72 -3.33 -23.71
CA GLN A 89 13.68 -1.87 -23.76
C GLN A 89 15.02 -1.30 -24.25
N PHE A 90 16.13 -1.82 -23.74
CA PHE A 90 17.47 -1.41 -24.19
C PHE A 90 17.68 -1.70 -25.69
N PHE A 91 17.37 -2.92 -26.16
CA PHE A 91 17.51 -3.28 -27.58
C PHE A 91 16.60 -2.44 -28.48
N TYR A 92 15.36 -2.21 -28.06
CA TYR A 92 14.42 -1.33 -28.74
C TYR A 92 14.96 0.09 -28.86
N GLU A 93 15.51 0.66 -27.79
CA GLU A 93 16.08 2.00 -27.82
C GLU A 93 17.28 2.13 -28.75
N LEU A 94 18.16 1.12 -28.78
CA LEU A 94 19.27 1.09 -29.74
C LEU A 94 18.78 1.02 -31.19
N SER A 95 17.83 0.11 -31.44
CA SER A 95 17.22 -0.10 -32.75
C SER A 95 16.56 1.19 -33.24
N TYR A 96 15.64 1.72 -32.44
CA TYR A 96 14.84 2.92 -32.74
C TYR A 96 15.70 4.17 -33.01
N ASN A 97 16.88 4.26 -32.41
CA ASN A 97 17.80 5.39 -32.57
C ASN A 97 19.02 5.11 -33.46
N PHE A 98 19.10 3.96 -34.13
CA PHE A 98 20.20 3.61 -35.04
C PHE A 98 21.58 3.55 -34.37
N ILE A 99 21.64 3.03 -33.15
CA ILE A 99 22.88 2.96 -32.39
C ILE A 99 23.41 1.54 -32.37
N SER A 100 24.58 1.35 -32.99
CA SER A 100 25.30 0.08 -32.90
C SER A 100 26.08 -0.04 -31.58
N PHE A 101 26.36 -1.28 -31.17
CA PHE A 101 27.23 -1.56 -30.03
C PHE A 101 28.64 -0.96 -30.21
N ASP A 102 29.13 -0.78 -31.45
CA ASP A 102 30.41 -0.11 -31.72
C ASP A 102 30.48 1.35 -31.25
N SER A 103 29.33 2.04 -31.21
CA SER A 103 29.27 3.44 -30.76
C SER A 103 29.68 3.56 -29.29
N PHE A 104 29.42 2.54 -28.50
CA PHE A 104 29.79 2.49 -27.09
C PHE A 104 31.31 2.39 -26.89
N TYR A 105 32.00 1.55 -27.67
CA TYR A 105 33.45 1.36 -27.57
C TYR A 105 34.28 2.55 -28.03
N LYS A 106 33.67 3.51 -28.75
CA LYS A 106 34.33 4.74 -29.20
C LYS A 106 34.32 5.84 -28.14
N LEU A 107 33.58 5.69 -27.04
CA LEU A 107 33.49 6.70 -25.98
C LEU A 107 34.70 6.64 -25.05
N LYS A 108 35.25 7.81 -24.69
CA LYS A 108 36.47 7.92 -23.85
C LYS A 108 36.25 7.62 -22.35
N VAL A 109 35.01 7.51 -21.88
CA VAL A 109 34.64 7.41 -20.45
C VAL A 109 33.98 6.05 -20.17
N TYR A 110 34.58 4.97 -20.67
CA TYR A 110 33.91 3.67 -20.81
C TYR A 110 34.32 2.61 -19.78
N ASP A 111 35.24 2.93 -18.88
CA ASP A 111 35.91 1.91 -18.06
C ASP A 111 35.01 1.21 -17.01
N GLY A 112 33.80 1.73 -16.76
CA GLY A 112 32.86 1.16 -15.77
C GLY A 112 31.72 0.28 -16.32
N PHE A 113 31.38 0.37 -17.61
CA PHE A 113 30.21 -0.31 -18.22
C PHE A 113 30.60 -1.21 -19.42
N ALA A 114 31.89 -1.35 -19.68
CA ALA A 114 32.40 -2.06 -20.85
C ALA A 114 32.11 -3.57 -20.83
N ASN A 115 32.06 -4.17 -19.64
CA ASN A 115 31.78 -5.59 -19.52
C ASN A 115 30.30 -5.87 -19.78
N GLU A 116 29.41 -5.07 -19.18
CA GLU A 116 27.95 -5.20 -19.32
C GLU A 116 27.50 -5.04 -20.77
N MET A 117 28.04 -4.05 -21.50
CA MET A 117 27.66 -3.88 -22.91
C MET A 117 28.19 -4.99 -23.82
N ARG A 118 29.36 -5.57 -23.53
CA ARG A 118 29.84 -6.77 -24.26
C ARG A 118 28.90 -7.95 -24.04
N ILE A 119 28.45 -8.15 -22.80
CA ILE A 119 27.50 -9.21 -22.49
C ILE A 119 26.17 -8.97 -23.21
N LEU A 120 25.65 -7.73 -23.19
CA LEU A 120 24.42 -7.37 -23.91
C LEU A 120 24.56 -7.51 -25.43
N GLU A 121 25.73 -7.19 -26.00
CA GLU A 121 26.03 -7.41 -27.42
C GLU A 121 26.03 -8.90 -27.77
N ASP A 122 26.64 -9.75 -26.93
CA ASP A 122 26.67 -11.20 -27.13
C ASP A 122 25.25 -11.81 -27.02
N ILE A 123 24.44 -11.34 -26.06
CA ILE A 123 23.03 -11.72 -25.93
C ILE A 123 22.27 -11.31 -27.20
N PHE A 124 22.45 -10.06 -27.65
CA PHE A 124 21.80 -9.54 -28.85
C PHE A 124 22.12 -10.39 -30.08
N LYS A 125 23.41 -10.64 -30.36
CA LYS A 125 23.84 -11.48 -31.50
C LYS A 125 23.26 -12.88 -31.46
N LYS A 126 23.23 -13.52 -30.28
CA LYS A 126 22.63 -14.84 -30.11
C LYS A 126 21.11 -14.81 -30.30
N TYR A 127 20.44 -13.78 -29.81
CA TYR A 127 19.00 -13.59 -29.99
C TYR A 127 18.64 -13.45 -31.47
N ILE A 128 19.36 -12.62 -32.23
CA ILE A 128 19.20 -12.50 -33.69
C ILE A 128 19.41 -13.85 -34.38
N GLY A 129 20.49 -14.57 -34.06
CA GLY A 129 20.75 -15.87 -34.66
C GLY A 129 19.68 -16.93 -34.36
N LEU A 130 18.98 -16.82 -33.22
CA LEU A 130 17.82 -17.67 -32.92
C LEU A 130 16.59 -17.27 -33.74
N LEU A 131 16.34 -15.97 -33.91
CA LEU A 131 15.26 -15.47 -34.77
C LEU A 131 15.44 -15.90 -36.22
N GLU A 132 16.64 -15.76 -36.78
CA GLU A 132 16.97 -16.20 -38.14
C GLU A 132 16.77 -17.71 -38.30
N LYS A 133 17.21 -18.51 -37.31
CA LYS A 133 17.06 -19.96 -37.33
C LYS A 133 15.60 -20.41 -37.28
N GLU A 134 14.73 -19.61 -36.66
CA GLU A 134 13.30 -19.88 -36.55
C GLU A 134 12.47 -19.15 -37.62
N GLU A 135 13.12 -18.49 -38.59
CA GLU A 135 12.49 -17.71 -39.67
C GLU A 135 11.49 -16.68 -39.12
N LYS A 136 11.91 -15.97 -38.06
CA LYS A 136 11.12 -14.97 -37.35
C LYS A 136 11.73 -13.58 -37.39
N ILE A 137 10.86 -12.57 -37.30
CA ILE A 137 11.23 -11.17 -37.17
C ILE A 137 10.67 -10.61 -35.86
N ASP A 138 11.47 -9.82 -35.15
CA ASP A 138 11.01 -9.07 -33.99
C ASP A 138 10.86 -7.59 -34.30
N GLU A 139 9.61 -7.11 -34.21
CA GLU A 139 9.25 -5.72 -34.45
C GLU A 139 10.06 -4.71 -33.61
N LEU A 140 10.53 -5.13 -32.41
CA LEU A 140 11.30 -4.25 -31.52
C LEU A 140 12.68 -3.90 -32.07
N ILE A 141 13.22 -4.72 -32.97
CA ILE A 141 14.60 -4.61 -33.45
C ILE A 141 14.71 -4.45 -34.97
N LEU A 142 13.58 -4.25 -35.66
CA LEU A 142 13.48 -4.11 -37.13
C LEU A 142 14.48 -3.15 -37.75
N HIS A 143 14.85 -2.11 -37.02
CA HIS A 143 15.75 -1.09 -37.53
C HIS A 143 17.19 -1.59 -37.77
N PHE A 144 17.52 -2.80 -37.31
CA PHE A 144 18.78 -3.48 -37.62
C PHE A 144 18.74 -4.27 -38.93
N ASP A 145 17.55 -4.60 -39.47
CA ASP A 145 17.40 -5.47 -40.64
C ASP A 145 16.19 -5.04 -41.51
N TYR A 146 16.40 -4.04 -42.36
CA TYR A 146 15.39 -3.51 -43.27
C TYR A 146 15.97 -3.11 -44.63
N GLU A 147 15.12 -3.14 -45.65
CA GLU A 147 15.42 -2.58 -46.97
C GLU A 147 14.51 -1.39 -47.28
N ILE A 148 15.02 -0.40 -48.01
CA ILE A 148 14.21 0.73 -48.47
C ILE A 148 13.47 0.33 -49.75
N ASN A 149 12.16 0.54 -49.77
CA ASN A 149 11.31 0.33 -50.93
C ASN A 149 11.53 1.41 -52.00
N HIS A 150 12.62 1.32 -52.76
CA HIS A 150 12.93 2.28 -53.83
C HIS A 150 11.81 2.35 -54.89
N TYR A 151 11.12 1.24 -55.17
CA TYR A 151 9.98 1.23 -56.10
C TYR A 151 8.83 2.14 -55.63
N PHE A 152 8.55 2.21 -54.33
CA PHE A 152 7.56 3.13 -53.78
C PHE A 152 8.01 4.59 -53.92
N ILE A 153 9.29 4.89 -53.65
CA ILE A 153 9.86 6.24 -53.71
C ILE A 153 9.84 6.77 -55.16
N ASP A 154 10.22 5.94 -56.12
CA ASP A 154 10.30 6.29 -57.54
C ASP A 154 8.96 6.66 -58.17
N ASN A 155 7.84 6.24 -57.56
CA ASN A 155 6.50 6.57 -58.03
C ASN A 155 6.10 8.05 -57.83
N TYR A 156 6.89 8.82 -57.08
CA TYR A 156 6.60 10.22 -56.75
C TYR A 156 7.75 11.17 -57.10
N ASP A 157 7.40 12.38 -57.51
CA ASP A 157 8.35 13.44 -57.89
C ASP A 157 8.66 14.40 -56.72
N GLU A 158 7.69 14.58 -55.82
CA GLU A 158 7.76 15.51 -54.69
C GLU A 158 7.11 14.90 -53.44
N PHE A 159 7.75 15.12 -52.29
CA PHE A 159 7.23 14.73 -50.98
C PHE A 159 7.05 15.97 -50.10
N GLU A 160 5.85 16.16 -49.56
CA GLU A 160 5.54 17.21 -48.59
C GLU A 160 5.11 16.57 -47.27
N PHE A 161 5.76 16.91 -46.16
CA PHE A 161 5.48 16.35 -44.85
C PHE A 161 4.91 17.41 -43.91
N HIS A 162 3.68 17.19 -43.47
CA HIS A 162 3.03 17.95 -42.41
C HIS A 162 3.21 17.18 -41.11
N ILE A 163 4.34 17.45 -40.46
CA ILE A 163 4.75 16.78 -39.23
C ILE A 163 4.38 17.67 -38.06
N ASP A 164 3.41 17.19 -37.29
CA ASP A 164 3.00 17.67 -35.99
C ASP A 164 3.41 16.67 -34.90
N LYS A 165 4.45 15.84 -35.11
CA LYS A 165 5.05 14.97 -34.08
C LYS A 165 6.57 15.12 -34.11
N ASN A 166 7.25 14.80 -33.02
CA ASN A 166 8.71 14.67 -33.12
C ASN A 166 9.02 13.35 -33.81
N LEU A 167 9.84 13.45 -34.85
CA LEU A 167 10.35 12.28 -35.52
C LEU A 167 11.55 11.73 -34.75
N ASN A 168 11.62 10.42 -34.66
CA ASN A 168 12.81 9.77 -34.12
C ASN A 168 13.97 9.77 -35.13
N GLN A 169 15.17 9.38 -34.69
CA GLN A 169 16.35 9.37 -35.58
C GLN A 169 16.18 8.44 -36.78
N PHE A 170 15.40 7.35 -36.67
CA PHE A 170 15.07 6.51 -37.82
C PHE A 170 14.15 7.19 -38.82
N GLU A 171 13.04 7.75 -38.36
CA GLU A 171 12.08 8.48 -39.19
C GLU A 171 12.78 9.67 -39.88
N LEU A 172 13.70 10.32 -39.18
CA LEU A 172 14.59 11.33 -39.76
C LEU A 172 15.54 10.75 -40.80
N SER A 173 16.18 9.60 -40.54
CA SER A 173 17.10 8.97 -41.50
C SER A 173 16.38 8.48 -42.76
N LEU A 174 15.15 7.98 -42.64
CA LEU A 174 14.25 7.67 -43.76
C LEU A 174 13.98 8.94 -44.59
N MET A 175 13.59 10.03 -43.94
CA MET A 175 13.36 11.31 -44.63
C MET A 175 14.64 11.87 -45.27
N GLU A 176 15.80 11.73 -44.64
CA GLU A 176 17.09 12.12 -45.21
C GLU A 176 17.44 11.29 -46.44
N SER A 177 17.08 10.00 -46.45
CA SER A 177 17.28 9.11 -47.60
C SER A 177 16.48 9.61 -48.80
N ILE A 178 15.26 10.10 -48.59
CA ILE A 178 14.42 10.72 -49.64
C ILE A 178 14.95 12.10 -50.05
N LYS A 179 15.47 12.89 -49.11
CA LYS A 179 16.02 14.23 -49.37
C LYS A 179 17.21 14.20 -50.32
N LYS A 180 17.96 13.09 -50.39
CA LYS A 180 19.03 12.88 -51.38
C LYS A 180 18.49 12.74 -52.81
N GLU A 181 17.23 12.31 -52.98
CA GLU A 181 16.64 11.96 -54.27
C GLU A 181 15.55 12.95 -54.74
N LYS A 182 14.88 13.68 -53.83
CA LYS A 182 13.67 14.49 -54.12
C LYS A 182 13.56 15.78 -53.28
N LYS A 183 12.63 16.68 -53.66
CA LYS A 183 12.32 17.92 -52.92
C LYS A 183 11.46 17.63 -51.67
N LEU A 184 11.81 18.24 -50.55
CA LEU A 184 11.20 18.04 -49.22
C LEU A 184 10.74 19.37 -48.59
N PHE A 185 9.49 19.42 -48.10
CA PHE A 185 8.93 20.56 -47.34
C PHE A 185 8.38 20.11 -45.99
N THR A 186 8.69 20.86 -44.92
CA THR A 186 8.19 20.65 -43.55
C THR A 186 7.54 21.91 -43.00
N LYS A 187 6.37 21.77 -42.37
CA LYS A 187 5.62 22.88 -41.75
C LYS A 187 5.13 22.45 -40.37
N SER A 188 5.58 23.14 -39.32
CA SER A 188 5.05 22.99 -37.95
C SER A 188 3.98 24.05 -37.67
N ILE A 189 2.93 23.67 -36.93
CA ILE A 189 1.84 24.56 -36.52
C ILE A 189 1.92 24.70 -35.01
N ILE A 190 1.98 25.94 -34.50
CA ILE A 190 1.92 26.24 -33.07
C ILE A 190 0.67 27.10 -32.88
N ASN A 191 -0.39 26.49 -32.36
CA ASN A 191 -1.52 27.23 -31.80
C ASN A 191 -1.31 27.39 -30.28
N SER A 192 -1.77 28.49 -29.71
CA SER A 192 -1.76 28.72 -28.26
C SER A 192 -3.20 28.92 -27.79
N ASN A 193 -3.68 28.03 -26.92
CA ASN A 193 -4.98 28.19 -26.26
C ASN A 193 -4.87 29.12 -25.05
N ASN A 194 -5.80 30.06 -24.94
CA ASN A 194 -5.83 31.07 -23.89
C ASN A 194 -6.77 30.71 -22.71
N ASN A 195 -7.57 29.63 -22.82
CA ASN A 195 -8.55 29.21 -21.80
C ASN A 195 -8.01 28.11 -20.87
N VAL A 196 -6.94 28.43 -20.13
CA VAL A 196 -6.33 27.49 -19.18
C VAL A 196 -6.38 28.05 -17.76
N ASN A 197 -7.13 27.38 -16.89
CA ASN A 197 -7.25 27.73 -15.47
C ASN A 197 -6.43 26.77 -14.61
N SER A 198 -5.70 27.29 -13.62
CA SER A 198 -5.00 26.47 -12.61
C SER A 198 -5.66 26.61 -11.25
N TYR A 199 -5.83 25.48 -10.55
CA TYR A 199 -6.43 25.39 -9.22
C TYR A 199 -5.48 24.72 -8.24
N GLN A 200 -5.54 25.18 -6.99
CA GLN A 200 -4.69 24.72 -5.90
C GLN A 200 -5.55 24.21 -4.74
N VAL A 201 -5.26 23.00 -4.25
CA VAL A 201 -5.90 22.36 -3.09
C VAL A 201 -4.87 22.01 -2.01
N LYS A 202 -5.31 21.76 -0.77
CA LYS A 202 -4.37 21.46 0.33
C LYS A 202 -3.86 20.03 0.21
N GLU A 203 -4.77 19.06 0.15
CA GLU A 203 -4.43 17.64 0.11
C GLU A 203 -4.62 16.98 -1.25
N LYS A 204 -3.88 15.89 -1.51
CA LYS A 204 -4.01 15.12 -2.76
C LYS A 204 -5.43 14.59 -3.00
N LEU A 205 -6.14 14.18 -1.94
CA LEU A 205 -7.50 13.66 -2.02
C LEU A 205 -8.51 14.73 -2.47
N GLU A 206 -8.31 16.00 -2.08
CA GLU A 206 -9.21 17.12 -2.39
C GLU A 206 -9.35 17.36 -3.90
N GLN A 207 -8.34 16.97 -4.69
CA GLN A 207 -8.37 17.06 -6.15
C GLN A 207 -9.55 16.30 -6.75
N VAL A 208 -9.92 15.15 -6.15
CA VAL A 208 -11.04 14.32 -6.61
C VAL A 208 -12.35 15.08 -6.49
N ALA A 209 -12.64 15.64 -5.31
CA ALA A 209 -13.85 16.41 -5.07
C ALA A 209 -13.91 17.68 -5.93
N LEU A 210 -12.77 18.37 -6.09
CA LEU A 210 -12.70 19.55 -6.95
C LEU A 210 -12.94 19.18 -8.43
N ALA A 211 -12.38 18.08 -8.92
CA ALA A 211 -12.62 17.61 -10.28
C ALA A 211 -14.11 17.33 -10.54
N PHE A 212 -14.81 16.66 -9.62
CA PHE A 212 -16.27 16.46 -9.73
C PHE A 212 -17.05 17.78 -9.75
N LYS A 213 -16.63 18.77 -8.97
CA LYS A 213 -17.23 20.11 -9.00
C LYS A 213 -17.01 20.81 -10.34
N LEU A 214 -15.79 20.77 -10.87
CA LEU A 214 -15.43 21.37 -12.17
C LEU A 214 -16.15 20.70 -13.33
N ILE A 215 -16.34 19.38 -13.28
CA ILE A 215 -17.19 18.66 -14.25
C ILE A 215 -18.59 19.27 -14.30
N ASN A 216 -19.22 19.50 -13.13
CA ASN A 216 -20.55 20.09 -13.08
C ASN A 216 -20.60 21.53 -13.61
N GLU A 217 -19.49 22.26 -13.55
CA GLU A 217 -19.36 23.59 -14.17
C GLU A 217 -19.20 23.47 -15.70
N MET A 218 -18.31 22.58 -16.18
CA MET A 218 -18.06 22.34 -17.61
C MET A 218 -19.28 21.79 -18.36
N LYS A 219 -20.08 20.93 -17.73
CA LYS A 219 -21.32 20.35 -18.28
C LYS A 219 -22.35 21.40 -18.72
N LYS A 220 -22.24 22.65 -18.25
CA LYS A 220 -23.12 23.75 -18.67
C LYS A 220 -22.81 24.26 -20.08
N MET A 221 -21.60 24.00 -20.59
CA MET A 221 -21.08 24.56 -21.84
C MET A 221 -20.55 23.50 -22.82
N ILE A 222 -20.20 22.31 -22.31
CA ILE A 222 -19.60 21.21 -23.07
C ILE A 222 -20.46 19.95 -22.90
N GLU A 223 -20.61 19.16 -23.98
CA GLU A 223 -21.30 17.87 -23.96
C GLU A 223 -20.57 16.86 -23.06
N VAL A 224 -21.32 16.07 -22.28
CA VAL A 224 -20.77 15.23 -21.19
C VAL A 224 -19.75 14.20 -21.68
N ASP A 225 -19.97 13.64 -22.88
CA ASP A 225 -19.12 12.64 -23.54
C ASP A 225 -17.81 13.20 -24.10
N LYS A 226 -17.70 14.54 -24.17
CA LYS A 226 -16.50 15.28 -24.57
C LYS A 226 -15.74 15.87 -23.38
N ILE A 227 -16.10 15.51 -22.15
CA ILE A 227 -15.37 15.88 -20.93
C ILE A 227 -14.54 14.70 -20.47
N ALA A 228 -13.25 14.93 -20.22
CA ALA A 228 -12.35 13.92 -19.69
C ALA A 228 -11.52 14.43 -18.50
N ILE A 229 -11.33 13.53 -17.54
CA ILE A 229 -10.32 13.67 -16.49
C ILE A 229 -9.07 12.94 -16.96
N ILE A 230 -7.94 13.65 -16.96
CA ILE A 230 -6.64 13.12 -17.34
C ILE A 230 -5.88 12.78 -16.07
N LEU A 231 -5.41 11.53 -15.98
CA LEU A 231 -4.61 11.02 -14.88
C LEU A 231 -3.14 10.89 -15.31
N PRO A 232 -2.25 11.79 -14.88
CA PRO A 232 -0.81 11.61 -15.05
C PRO A 232 -0.28 10.41 -14.23
N ASP A 233 -0.83 10.19 -13.04
CA ASP A 233 -0.55 9.05 -12.17
C ASP A 233 -1.81 8.19 -12.01
N GLU A 234 -1.81 7.00 -12.61
CA GLU A 234 -2.91 6.02 -12.55
C GLU A 234 -3.26 5.61 -11.11
N LYS A 235 -2.40 5.85 -10.11
CA LYS A 235 -2.71 5.54 -8.70
C LYS A 235 -3.96 6.29 -8.19
N LEU A 236 -4.29 7.46 -8.74
CA LEU A 236 -5.50 8.20 -8.37
C LEU A 236 -6.80 7.59 -8.93
N LYS A 237 -6.70 6.71 -9.93
CA LYS A 237 -7.85 6.13 -10.62
C LYS A 237 -8.82 5.44 -9.68
N GLN A 238 -8.29 4.61 -8.77
CA GLN A 238 -9.11 3.89 -7.79
C GLN A 238 -9.88 4.85 -6.88
N LEU A 239 -9.29 6.00 -6.53
CA LEU A 239 -9.98 7.01 -5.72
C LEU A 239 -11.14 7.63 -6.49
N PHE A 240 -10.95 8.01 -7.76
CA PHE A 240 -12.03 8.52 -8.60
C PHE A 240 -13.20 7.53 -8.70
N LEU A 241 -12.92 6.25 -8.96
CA LEU A 241 -13.94 5.20 -9.03
C LEU A 241 -14.64 4.97 -7.69
N SER A 242 -13.91 5.06 -6.57
CA SER A 242 -14.50 4.87 -5.23
C SER A 242 -15.48 5.98 -4.83
N TYR A 243 -15.30 7.19 -5.36
CA TYR A 243 -16.15 8.35 -5.06
C TYR A 243 -17.17 8.67 -6.17
N ASP A 244 -17.18 7.93 -7.28
CA ASP A 244 -18.19 8.05 -8.33
C ASP A 244 -19.50 7.33 -7.97
N ARG A 245 -20.20 7.86 -6.96
CA ARG A 245 -21.41 7.25 -6.38
C ARG A 245 -22.54 7.01 -7.39
N CYS A 246 -22.56 7.77 -8.49
CA CYS A 246 -23.60 7.72 -9.50
C CYS A 246 -23.13 7.02 -10.79
N GLN A 247 -21.93 6.40 -10.80
CA GLN A 247 -21.36 5.72 -11.96
C GLN A 247 -21.38 6.60 -13.22
N ASN A 248 -20.98 7.86 -13.08
CA ASN A 248 -20.93 8.82 -14.18
C ASN A 248 -19.64 8.73 -15.01
N ILE A 249 -18.62 8.03 -14.52
CA ILE A 249 -17.30 7.89 -15.13
C ILE A 249 -17.22 6.55 -15.87
N THR A 250 -16.71 6.59 -17.10
CA THR A 250 -16.22 5.42 -17.83
C THR A 250 -14.71 5.46 -17.87
N THR A 251 -14.10 4.31 -17.65
CA THR A 251 -12.67 4.10 -17.79
C THR A 251 -12.39 2.71 -18.31
N GLN A 252 -11.20 2.52 -18.86
CA GLN A 252 -10.65 1.18 -18.99
C GLN A 252 -10.10 0.71 -17.65
N ILE A 253 -10.46 -0.51 -17.23
CA ILE A 253 -9.97 -1.13 -16.02
C ILE A 253 -9.03 -2.27 -16.41
N ASP A 254 -7.91 -2.38 -15.69
CA ASP A 254 -7.02 -3.52 -15.83
C ASP A 254 -7.74 -4.80 -15.37
N PHE A 255 -7.63 -5.85 -16.17
CA PHE A 255 -8.16 -7.17 -15.84
C PHE A 255 -7.63 -7.69 -14.48
N SER A 256 -6.50 -7.17 -13.99
CA SER A 256 -6.01 -7.41 -12.64
C SER A 256 -7.03 -7.15 -11.51
N SER A 257 -8.02 -6.29 -11.76
CA SER A 257 -9.12 -5.99 -10.84
C SER A 257 -10.23 -7.05 -10.85
N ASN A 258 -10.29 -7.89 -11.88
CA ASN A 258 -11.29 -8.94 -12.05
C ASN A 258 -11.19 -10.00 -10.94
N ILE A 259 -12.33 -10.55 -10.53
CA ILE A 259 -12.40 -11.57 -9.48
C ILE A 259 -11.58 -12.83 -9.84
N TYR A 260 -11.63 -13.26 -11.11
CA TYR A 260 -10.85 -14.40 -11.60
C TYR A 260 -9.35 -14.17 -11.39
N PHE A 261 -8.85 -13.00 -11.80
CA PHE A 261 -7.44 -12.64 -11.62
C PHE A 261 -7.02 -12.67 -10.15
N LYS A 262 -7.82 -12.07 -9.27
CA LYS A 262 -7.55 -12.03 -7.82
C LYS A 262 -7.48 -13.43 -7.21
N ILE A 263 -8.37 -14.34 -7.63
CA ILE A 263 -8.38 -15.74 -7.17
C ILE A 263 -7.16 -16.48 -7.69
N MET A 264 -6.84 -16.37 -8.98
CA MET A 264 -5.68 -17.04 -9.58
C MET A 264 -4.36 -16.53 -9.00
N LYS A 265 -4.25 -15.22 -8.73
CA LYS A 265 -3.10 -14.64 -8.02
C LYS A 265 -2.99 -15.18 -6.59
N LYS A 266 -4.11 -15.39 -5.91
CA LYS A 266 -4.14 -16.03 -4.59
C LYS A 266 -3.75 -17.51 -4.66
N LEU A 267 -4.19 -18.22 -5.71
CA LEU A 267 -3.77 -19.61 -5.98
C LEU A 267 -2.27 -19.70 -6.21
N LEU A 268 -1.69 -18.78 -6.98
CA LEU A 268 -0.24 -18.70 -7.19
C LEU A 268 0.53 -18.63 -5.86
N HIS A 269 0.09 -17.75 -4.94
CA HIS A 269 0.69 -17.64 -3.61
C HIS A 269 0.46 -18.91 -2.76
N TYR A 270 -0.71 -19.54 -2.87
CA TYR A 270 -1.01 -20.79 -2.17
C TYR A 270 -0.09 -21.95 -2.62
N ILE A 271 0.28 -22.02 -3.90
CA ILE A 271 1.21 -23.05 -4.41
C ILE A 271 2.61 -22.90 -3.78
N GLU A 272 3.02 -21.67 -3.47
CA GLU A 272 4.29 -21.37 -2.80
C GLU A 272 4.24 -21.69 -1.30
N ILE A 273 3.16 -21.28 -0.63
CA ILE A 273 2.96 -21.43 0.81
C ILE A 273 1.53 -21.94 1.08
N PRO A 274 1.32 -23.28 1.08
CA PRO A 274 0.00 -23.86 1.28
C PRO A 274 -0.58 -23.53 2.66
N ASN A 275 -1.84 -23.10 2.69
CA ASN A 275 -2.58 -22.82 3.92
C ASN A 275 -3.96 -23.50 3.90
N PRO A 276 -4.15 -24.65 4.58
CA PRO A 276 -5.37 -25.46 4.52
C PRO A 276 -6.67 -24.72 4.89
N LYS A 277 -6.57 -23.57 5.58
CA LYS A 277 -7.75 -22.73 5.89
C LYS A 277 -8.36 -22.08 4.64
N GLU A 278 -7.60 -21.97 3.57
CA GLU A 278 -8.01 -21.33 2.32
C GLU A 278 -8.62 -22.31 1.30
N ASP A 279 -8.52 -23.62 1.51
CA ASP A 279 -9.05 -24.67 0.61
C ASP A 279 -10.53 -24.47 0.30
N ASN A 280 -11.31 -24.09 1.32
CA ASN A 280 -12.74 -23.82 1.19
C ASN A 280 -13.05 -22.63 0.29
N LEU A 281 -12.12 -21.68 0.12
CA LEU A 281 -12.27 -20.56 -0.81
C LEU A 281 -12.14 -21.06 -2.25
N PHE A 282 -11.10 -21.83 -2.54
CA PHE A 282 -10.83 -22.34 -3.90
C PHE A 282 -11.93 -23.32 -4.37
N LYS A 283 -12.42 -24.17 -3.47
CA LYS A 283 -13.56 -25.07 -3.76
C LYS A 283 -14.83 -24.33 -4.18
N LYS A 284 -15.07 -23.10 -3.70
CA LYS A 284 -16.24 -22.29 -4.12
C LYS A 284 -16.15 -21.81 -5.56
N PHE A 285 -14.96 -21.82 -6.14
CA PHE A 285 -14.69 -21.44 -7.53
C PHE A 285 -14.35 -22.66 -8.39
N ASP A 286 -14.69 -23.88 -7.93
CA ASP A 286 -14.44 -25.15 -8.62
C ASP A 286 -12.95 -25.42 -8.92
N ILE A 287 -12.05 -24.91 -8.06
CA ILE A 287 -10.59 -25.12 -8.17
C ILE A 287 -10.16 -26.23 -7.21
N ASP A 288 -9.67 -27.34 -7.76
CA ASP A 288 -8.98 -28.38 -6.98
C ASP A 288 -7.49 -28.05 -6.85
N VAL A 289 -7.10 -27.54 -5.68
CA VAL A 289 -5.72 -27.13 -5.37
C VAL A 289 -4.70 -28.24 -5.52
N ASN A 290 -5.07 -29.52 -5.39
CA ASN A 290 -4.13 -30.63 -5.48
C ASN A 290 -3.51 -30.75 -6.88
N ASN A 291 -4.29 -30.42 -7.91
CA ASN A 291 -3.82 -30.42 -9.30
C ASN A 291 -2.73 -29.35 -9.54
N PHE A 292 -2.67 -28.31 -8.71
CA PHE A 292 -1.71 -27.21 -8.84
C PHE A 292 -0.45 -27.40 -7.99
N LEU A 293 -0.43 -28.40 -7.10
CA LEU A 293 0.71 -28.71 -6.23
C LEU A 293 1.72 -29.68 -6.86
N LEU A 294 1.47 -30.12 -8.11
CA LEU A 294 2.37 -30.97 -8.86
C LEU A 294 3.72 -30.26 -9.09
N LYS A 295 4.82 -30.98 -8.86
CA LYS A 295 6.20 -30.48 -9.03
C LYS A 295 6.86 -30.96 -10.33
N GLU A 296 6.08 -31.52 -11.24
CA GLU A 296 6.53 -31.93 -12.56
C GLU A 296 6.38 -30.79 -13.57
N LYS A 297 7.22 -30.82 -14.62
CA LYS A 297 7.08 -29.91 -15.74
C LYS A 297 6.04 -30.48 -16.70
N ILE A 298 5.07 -29.65 -17.07
CA ILE A 298 3.99 -30.01 -17.98
C ILE A 298 4.01 -29.10 -19.21
N ASP A 299 3.42 -29.59 -20.30
CA ASP A 299 3.19 -28.78 -21.50
C ASP A 299 2.00 -27.83 -21.30
N ILE A 300 1.88 -26.85 -22.21
CA ILE A 300 0.87 -25.80 -22.13
C ILE A 300 -0.58 -26.31 -22.27
N ASN A 301 -0.82 -27.39 -23.04
CA ASN A 301 -2.16 -27.93 -23.20
C ASN A 301 -2.60 -28.61 -21.90
N SER A 302 -1.70 -29.38 -21.27
CA SER A 302 -1.91 -29.95 -19.95
C SER A 302 -2.17 -28.87 -18.90
N PHE A 303 -1.43 -27.75 -18.94
CA PHE A 303 -1.67 -26.62 -18.04
C PHE A 303 -3.08 -26.04 -18.19
N PHE A 304 -3.53 -25.75 -19.41
CA PHE A 304 -4.88 -25.21 -19.62
C PHE A 304 -5.99 -26.23 -19.35
N ALA A 305 -5.71 -27.53 -19.47
CA ALA A 305 -6.63 -28.57 -19.02
C ALA A 305 -6.82 -28.56 -17.50
N ILE A 306 -5.75 -28.32 -16.73
CA ILE A 306 -5.79 -28.15 -15.28
C ILE A 306 -6.45 -26.82 -14.87
N LEU A 307 -6.13 -25.72 -15.57
CA LEU A 307 -6.66 -24.39 -15.31
C LEU A 307 -8.19 -24.32 -15.54
N GLY A 308 -8.69 -25.11 -16.49
CA GLY A 308 -10.12 -25.22 -16.78
C GLY A 308 -10.67 -24.03 -17.58
N VAL A 309 -11.86 -23.58 -17.20
CA VAL A 309 -12.59 -22.51 -17.90
C VAL A 309 -11.94 -21.16 -17.62
N VAL A 310 -11.64 -20.42 -18.69
CA VAL A 310 -11.09 -19.06 -18.62
C VAL A 310 -12.13 -18.02 -19.02
N PRO A 311 -12.06 -16.77 -18.52
CA PRO A 311 -12.96 -15.70 -18.93
C PRO A 311 -12.88 -15.39 -20.43
N LEU A 312 -14.02 -15.03 -21.04
CA LEU A 312 -14.15 -14.80 -22.49
C LEU A 312 -13.13 -13.76 -23.00
N GLN A 313 -12.88 -12.71 -22.23
CA GLN A 313 -11.93 -11.63 -22.56
C GLN A 313 -10.48 -12.12 -22.68
N THR A 314 -10.17 -13.33 -22.20
CA THR A 314 -8.81 -13.89 -22.16
C THR A 314 -8.60 -15.05 -23.14
N VAL A 315 -9.64 -15.45 -23.87
CA VAL A 315 -9.60 -16.63 -24.77
C VAL A 315 -8.57 -16.44 -25.89
N SER A 316 -8.53 -15.25 -26.50
CA SER A 316 -7.54 -14.93 -27.55
C SER A 316 -6.11 -15.08 -27.06
N ILE A 317 -5.82 -14.66 -25.81
CA ILE A 317 -4.50 -14.82 -25.20
C ILE A 317 -4.22 -16.29 -24.95
N LYS A 318 -5.19 -17.07 -24.43
CA LYS A 318 -5.01 -18.52 -24.26
C LYS A 318 -4.63 -19.20 -25.57
N GLU A 319 -5.34 -18.93 -26.65
CA GLU A 319 -5.06 -19.50 -27.98
C GLU A 319 -3.69 -19.07 -28.49
N LEU A 320 -3.33 -17.79 -28.31
CA LEU A 320 -2.02 -17.26 -28.64
C LEU A 320 -0.93 -18.02 -27.89
N MET A 321 -1.03 -18.13 -26.55
CA MET A 321 -0.04 -18.83 -25.74
C MET A 321 0.14 -20.28 -26.20
N ILE A 322 -0.97 -21.01 -26.45
CA ILE A 322 -0.92 -22.40 -26.91
C ILE A 322 -0.15 -22.50 -28.24
N SER A 323 -0.45 -21.61 -29.19
CA SER A 323 0.18 -21.63 -30.52
C SER A 323 1.66 -21.19 -30.49
N SER A 324 2.02 -20.25 -29.63
CA SER A 324 3.38 -19.67 -29.58
C SER A 324 4.34 -20.44 -28.68
N LEU A 325 3.83 -21.13 -27.66
CA LEU A 325 4.66 -21.82 -26.66
C LEU A 325 4.54 -23.35 -26.76
N GLU A 326 4.07 -23.85 -27.89
CA GLU A 326 4.05 -25.28 -28.18
C GLU A 326 5.45 -25.89 -28.01
N GLY A 327 5.52 -27.08 -27.41
CA GLY A 327 6.78 -27.79 -27.14
C GLY A 327 7.57 -27.32 -25.91
N HIS A 328 7.14 -26.26 -25.20
CA HIS A 328 7.76 -25.84 -23.95
C HIS A 328 7.19 -26.61 -22.75
N PHE A 329 8.06 -26.90 -21.77
CA PHE A 329 7.69 -27.61 -20.53
C PHE A 329 8.12 -26.80 -19.30
N LEU A 330 7.15 -26.34 -18.52
CA LEU A 330 7.36 -25.54 -17.30
C LEU A 330 6.61 -26.14 -16.11
N LEU A 331 6.98 -25.71 -14.90
CA LEU A 331 6.19 -26.03 -13.71
C LEU A 331 4.83 -25.31 -13.76
N ILE A 332 3.81 -25.86 -13.10
CA ILE A 332 2.46 -25.29 -13.08
C ILE A 332 2.45 -23.86 -12.55
N ASP A 333 3.27 -23.61 -11.54
CA ASP A 333 3.37 -22.32 -10.89
C ASP A 333 4.08 -21.29 -11.78
N GLU A 334 4.99 -21.71 -12.67
CA GLU A 334 5.56 -20.86 -13.73
C GLU A 334 4.54 -20.57 -14.82
N TRP A 335 3.78 -21.56 -15.29
CA TRP A 335 2.71 -21.36 -16.26
C TRP A 335 1.63 -20.41 -15.76
N LEU A 336 1.18 -20.60 -14.52
CA LEU A 336 0.18 -19.74 -13.90
C LEU A 336 0.69 -18.30 -13.74
N PHE A 337 1.98 -18.14 -13.42
CA PHE A 337 2.61 -16.82 -13.36
C PHE A 337 2.60 -16.13 -14.74
N ILE A 338 3.03 -16.83 -15.80
CA ILE A 338 3.05 -16.27 -17.16
C ILE A 338 1.63 -15.91 -17.61
N TRP A 339 0.66 -16.79 -17.39
CA TRP A 339 -0.74 -16.52 -17.69
C TRP A 339 -1.24 -15.24 -17.02
N LEU A 340 -0.93 -15.06 -15.72
CA LEU A 340 -1.29 -13.84 -15.00
C LEU A 340 -0.57 -12.61 -15.53
N GLU A 341 0.72 -12.71 -15.87
CA GLU A 341 1.46 -11.59 -16.44
C GLU A 341 0.93 -11.13 -17.80
N GLU A 342 0.40 -12.05 -18.62
CA GLU A 342 -0.20 -11.72 -19.91
C GLU A 342 -1.58 -11.10 -19.78
N ILE A 343 -2.43 -11.63 -18.89
CA ILE A 343 -3.80 -11.11 -18.78
C ILE A 343 -3.90 -9.85 -17.92
N LYS A 344 -2.95 -9.56 -17.03
CA LYS A 344 -3.11 -8.49 -16.00
C LYS A 344 -3.43 -7.11 -16.56
N ASN A 345 -2.86 -6.78 -17.73
CA ASN A 345 -2.92 -5.45 -18.35
C ASN A 345 -3.95 -5.39 -19.48
N ILE A 346 -4.74 -6.45 -19.70
CA ILE A 346 -5.87 -6.38 -20.62
C ILE A 346 -6.79 -5.25 -20.12
N LYS A 347 -7.00 -4.26 -20.98
CA LYS A 347 -7.91 -3.16 -20.75
C LYS A 347 -9.32 -3.63 -21.10
N ILE A 348 -10.19 -3.68 -20.10
CA ILE A 348 -11.62 -3.94 -20.30
C ILE A 348 -12.38 -2.62 -20.13
N GLU A 349 -13.34 -2.35 -21.00
CA GLU A 349 -14.26 -1.23 -20.80
C GLU A 349 -15.16 -1.51 -19.58
N ASP A 350 -15.31 -0.51 -18.72
CA ASP A 350 -16.27 -0.59 -17.63
C ASP A 350 -17.69 -0.48 -18.19
N GLU A 351 -18.37 -1.62 -18.36
CA GLU A 351 -19.75 -1.70 -18.87
C GLU A 351 -20.77 -0.98 -17.99
N ASN A 352 -20.42 -0.68 -16.72
CA ASN A 352 -21.28 0.04 -15.79
C ASN A 352 -20.98 1.54 -15.71
N GLY A 353 -20.05 2.04 -16.54
CA GLY A 353 -19.60 3.43 -16.50
C GLY A 353 -20.55 4.43 -17.18
N GLY A 354 -20.41 5.70 -16.80
CA GLY A 354 -21.17 6.82 -17.37
C GLY A 354 -20.41 7.59 -18.46
N LYS A 355 -20.94 8.72 -18.95
CA LYS A 355 -20.39 9.37 -20.15
C LYS A 355 -19.04 10.09 -19.97
N ILE A 356 -18.62 10.40 -18.74
CA ILE A 356 -17.37 11.15 -18.50
C ILE A 356 -16.20 10.20 -18.59
N LYS A 357 -15.17 10.55 -19.36
CA LYS A 357 -14.00 9.66 -19.53
C LYS A 357 -12.92 9.94 -18.50
N LEU A 358 -12.38 8.90 -17.89
CA LEU A 358 -11.17 8.97 -17.05
C LEU A 358 -10.04 8.26 -17.78
N LEU A 359 -9.04 9.03 -18.23
CA LEU A 359 -8.06 8.60 -19.23
C LEU A 359 -6.63 8.91 -18.80
N SER A 360 -5.68 8.11 -19.28
CA SER A 360 -4.26 8.50 -19.29
C SER A 360 -3.98 9.52 -20.40
N LEU A 361 -2.83 10.21 -20.34
CA LEU A 361 -2.42 11.16 -21.40
C LEU A 361 -2.35 10.49 -22.79
N LYS A 362 -1.89 9.24 -22.85
CA LYS A 362 -1.75 8.49 -24.11
C LYS A 362 -3.11 8.13 -24.71
N GLU A 363 -4.07 7.76 -23.86
CA GLU A 363 -5.44 7.43 -24.28
C GLU A 363 -6.18 8.69 -24.77
N ALA A 364 -6.00 9.82 -24.08
CA ALA A 364 -6.69 11.07 -24.37
C ALA A 364 -6.46 11.59 -25.80
N ILE A 365 -5.31 11.29 -26.41
CA ILE A 365 -4.97 11.73 -27.77
C ILE A 365 -5.91 11.13 -28.83
N TYR A 366 -6.51 9.97 -28.55
CA TYR A 366 -7.40 9.27 -29.48
C TYR A 366 -8.89 9.63 -29.31
N HIS A 367 -9.21 10.55 -28.40
CA HIS A 367 -10.58 10.96 -28.13
C HIS A 367 -10.84 12.41 -28.51
N GLU A 368 -12.05 12.68 -29.00
CA GLU A 368 -12.53 14.04 -29.15
C GLU A 368 -12.94 14.61 -27.79
N ILE A 369 -12.05 15.39 -27.19
CA ILE A 369 -12.23 15.99 -25.86
C ILE A 369 -12.24 17.51 -26.00
N GLU A 370 -13.28 18.15 -25.48
CA GLU A 370 -13.42 19.61 -25.45
C GLU A 370 -13.24 20.17 -24.02
N GLY A 371 -13.55 19.38 -22.99
CA GLY A 371 -13.34 19.74 -21.58
C GLY A 371 -12.28 18.86 -20.93
N VAL A 372 -11.16 19.44 -20.52
CA VAL A 372 -10.02 18.70 -19.97
C VAL A 372 -9.76 19.10 -18.53
N ILE A 373 -9.76 18.12 -17.63
CA ILE A 373 -9.35 18.30 -16.23
C ILE A 373 -8.10 17.45 -15.99
N ILE A 374 -6.95 18.08 -15.74
CA ILE A 374 -5.70 17.38 -15.45
C ILE A 374 -5.43 17.49 -13.94
N VAL A 375 -5.36 16.35 -13.26
CA VAL A 375 -5.02 16.27 -11.83
C VAL A 375 -3.54 15.97 -11.63
N ASP A 376 -3.05 16.07 -10.39
CA ASP A 376 -1.65 15.86 -10.02
C ASP A 376 -0.68 16.68 -10.91
N PHE A 377 -1.03 17.93 -11.22
CA PHE A 377 -0.17 18.85 -11.98
C PHE A 377 0.97 19.43 -11.11
N ASN A 378 1.68 18.53 -10.46
CA ASN A 378 2.73 18.75 -9.49
C ASN A 378 4.11 18.41 -10.08
N GLU A 379 5.15 19.05 -9.55
CA GLU A 379 6.54 18.79 -9.92
C GLU A 379 6.89 17.30 -9.68
N GLY A 380 7.53 16.66 -10.66
CA GLY A 380 7.87 15.24 -10.64
C GLY A 380 6.75 14.29 -11.06
N VAL A 381 5.50 14.79 -11.18
CA VAL A 381 4.38 14.02 -11.76
C VAL A 381 4.05 14.50 -13.17
N VAL A 382 4.02 15.82 -13.39
CA VAL A 382 3.85 16.42 -14.71
C VAL A 382 4.96 17.45 -14.96
N PRO A 383 5.87 17.23 -15.95
CA PRO A 383 6.09 15.95 -16.61
C PRO A 383 6.58 14.90 -15.61
N SER A 384 6.41 13.63 -15.96
CA SER A 384 6.79 12.50 -15.13
C SER A 384 8.30 12.49 -14.83
N SER A 385 8.66 12.17 -13.58
CA SER A 385 10.05 11.83 -13.25
C SER A 385 10.36 10.43 -13.76
N LEU A 386 11.37 10.29 -14.61
CA LEU A 386 11.72 9.00 -15.21
C LEU A 386 12.13 7.95 -14.18
N SER A 387 11.74 6.70 -14.46
CA SER A 387 12.32 5.51 -13.87
C SER A 387 13.80 5.42 -14.22
N ARG A 388 14.63 5.04 -13.24
CA ARG A 388 16.05 4.78 -13.47
C ARG A 388 16.19 3.66 -14.51
N ASP A 389 16.85 3.98 -15.61
CA ASP A 389 17.30 2.97 -16.56
C ASP A 389 18.42 2.13 -15.91
N ARG A 390 18.32 0.81 -16.07
CA ARG A 390 19.25 -0.18 -15.51
C ARG A 390 20.62 -0.14 -16.19
N PHE A 391 20.67 0.19 -17.47
CA PHE A 391 21.84 0.04 -18.32
C PHE A 391 22.47 1.37 -18.74
N LEU A 392 21.66 2.42 -18.96
CA LEU A 392 22.16 3.71 -19.47
C LEU A 392 21.88 4.87 -18.50
N ASN A 393 22.94 5.57 -18.10
CA ASN A 393 22.80 6.84 -17.38
C ASN A 393 22.58 8.01 -18.37
N SER A 394 22.21 9.18 -17.84
CA SER A 394 21.90 10.36 -18.66
C SER A 394 23.11 10.90 -19.45
N ASP A 395 24.33 10.73 -18.93
CA ASP A 395 25.56 11.18 -19.61
C ASP A 395 25.89 10.30 -20.82
N LEU A 396 25.80 8.97 -20.68
CA LEU A 396 25.94 8.04 -21.81
C LEU A 396 24.88 8.29 -22.87
N ARG A 397 23.62 8.48 -22.46
CA ARG A 397 22.52 8.79 -23.40
C ARG A 397 22.86 10.01 -24.25
N LYS A 398 23.33 11.10 -23.63
CA LYS A 398 23.71 12.32 -24.34
C LYS A 398 24.88 12.12 -25.31
N GLN A 399 25.89 11.33 -24.94
CA GLN A 399 27.04 11.06 -25.80
C GLN A 399 26.69 10.19 -27.01
N LEU A 400 25.72 9.28 -26.84
CA LEU A 400 25.23 8.38 -27.89
C LEU A 400 24.16 9.02 -28.78
N GLY A 401 23.65 10.21 -28.43
CA GLY A 401 22.53 10.85 -29.12
C GLY A 401 21.17 10.21 -28.82
N LEU A 402 21.06 9.42 -27.74
CA LEU A 402 19.80 8.88 -27.25
C LEU A 402 18.98 9.97 -26.53
N PRO A 403 17.64 9.87 -26.57
CA PRO A 403 16.77 10.71 -25.75
C PRO A 403 17.19 10.66 -24.29
N THR A 404 17.55 11.81 -23.75
CA THR A 404 17.86 11.97 -22.33
C THR A 404 16.57 12.10 -21.53
N SER A 405 16.71 12.11 -20.20
CA SER A 405 15.57 12.29 -19.32
C SER A 405 14.79 13.59 -19.59
N ILE A 406 15.52 14.63 -20.00
CA ILE A 406 14.95 15.94 -20.35
C ILE A 406 14.19 15.85 -21.68
N ASP A 407 14.71 15.11 -22.66
CA ASP A 407 14.07 14.97 -23.97
C ASP A 407 12.72 14.24 -23.85
N ILE A 408 12.66 13.17 -23.06
CA ILE A 408 11.41 12.42 -22.78
C ILE A 408 10.40 13.31 -22.06
N GLN A 409 10.83 14.10 -21.07
CA GLN A 409 9.96 15.07 -20.41
C GLN A 409 9.43 16.11 -21.39
N ASN A 410 10.26 16.57 -22.35
CA ASN A 410 9.84 17.50 -23.38
C ASN A 410 8.81 16.88 -24.36
N GLU A 411 8.93 15.59 -24.69
CA GLU A 411 7.90 14.87 -25.47
C GLU A 411 6.56 14.80 -24.73
N GLU A 412 6.61 14.49 -23.43
CA GLU A 412 5.41 14.45 -22.61
C GLU A 412 4.75 15.84 -22.51
N LYS A 413 5.56 16.89 -22.28
CA LYS A 413 5.09 18.29 -22.31
C LYS A 413 4.42 18.63 -23.64
N LYS A 414 4.99 18.24 -24.78
CA LYS A 414 4.37 18.45 -26.10
C LYS A 414 3.01 17.77 -26.22
N SER A 415 2.87 16.57 -25.67
CA SER A 415 1.59 15.84 -25.65
C SER A 415 0.54 16.58 -24.81
N TYR A 416 0.92 17.10 -23.64
CA TYR A 416 0.05 17.98 -22.85
C TYR A 416 -0.32 19.26 -23.59
N ILE A 417 0.65 19.96 -24.21
CA ILE A 417 0.39 21.20 -24.97
C ILE A 417 -0.64 20.94 -26.08
N LYS A 418 -0.50 19.84 -26.82
CA LYS A 418 -1.50 19.46 -27.84
C LYS A 418 -2.87 19.26 -27.22
N LEU A 419 -2.99 18.46 -26.17
CA LEU A 419 -4.28 18.19 -25.53
C LEU A 419 -4.93 19.49 -25.03
N ILE A 420 -4.16 20.33 -24.36
CA ILE A 420 -4.59 21.63 -23.84
C ILE A 420 -5.03 22.55 -24.98
N ASN A 421 -4.29 22.57 -26.09
CA ASN A 421 -4.59 23.46 -27.21
C ASN A 421 -5.84 23.08 -28.01
N HIS A 422 -6.22 21.80 -28.01
CA HIS A 422 -7.43 21.33 -28.70
C HIS A 422 -8.70 21.50 -27.84
N ALA A 423 -8.57 21.62 -26.52
CA ALA A 423 -9.70 21.75 -25.61
C ALA A 423 -10.26 23.18 -25.58
N LYS A 424 -11.58 23.30 -25.36
CA LYS A 424 -12.26 24.61 -25.19
C LYS A 424 -12.08 25.17 -23.78
N GLU A 425 -12.07 24.28 -22.79
CA GLU A 425 -11.92 24.61 -21.37
C GLU A 425 -10.94 23.64 -20.71
N VAL A 426 -9.92 24.17 -20.03
CA VAL A 426 -8.88 23.38 -19.36
C VAL A 426 -8.76 23.77 -17.89
N ALA A 427 -8.80 22.77 -17.01
CA ALA A 427 -8.53 22.91 -15.58
C ALA A 427 -7.33 22.08 -15.16
N LEU A 428 -6.30 22.74 -14.62
CA LEU A 428 -5.08 22.11 -14.10
C LEU A 428 -5.13 22.15 -12.57
N ILE A 429 -5.17 20.99 -11.90
CA ILE A 429 -5.27 20.90 -10.43
C ILE A 429 -3.95 20.41 -9.84
N HIS A 430 -3.48 21.07 -8.78
CA HIS A 430 -2.31 20.63 -8.01
C HIS A 430 -2.56 20.72 -6.50
N SER A 431 -1.88 19.88 -5.72
CA SER A 431 -1.94 19.88 -4.25
C SER A 431 -0.66 20.43 -3.60
N ILE A 432 -0.75 20.97 -2.38
CA ILE A 432 0.38 21.60 -1.64
C ILE A 432 0.96 20.72 -0.51
N SER A 433 0.27 19.65 -0.09
CA SER A 433 0.73 18.83 1.05
C SER A 433 2.08 18.13 0.77
N SER A 434 2.64 17.51 1.83
CA SER A 434 4.08 17.33 2.18
C SER A 434 5.13 16.89 1.14
N SER A 435 4.81 16.77 -0.15
CA SER A 435 5.78 16.57 -1.23
C SER A 435 5.40 17.21 -2.58
N GLY A 436 4.27 17.92 -2.68
CA GLY A 436 3.80 18.49 -3.95
C GLY A 436 4.06 20.00 -4.07
N ILE A 437 4.96 20.40 -4.96
CA ILE A 437 5.03 21.78 -5.47
C ILE A 437 4.29 21.79 -6.81
N ALA A 438 3.67 22.91 -7.17
CA ALA A 438 3.08 23.08 -8.50
C ALA A 438 4.15 22.86 -9.58
N SER A 439 3.80 22.20 -10.68
CA SER A 439 4.75 21.96 -11.76
C SER A 439 5.28 23.28 -12.34
N ASN A 440 6.59 23.36 -12.57
CA ASN A 440 7.20 24.48 -13.30
C ASN A 440 6.62 24.65 -14.72
N PHE A 441 6.04 23.58 -15.26
CA PHE A 441 5.37 23.59 -16.56
C PHE A 441 4.17 24.56 -16.62
N LEU A 442 3.56 24.92 -15.48
CA LEU A 442 2.52 25.96 -15.45
C LEU A 442 3.03 27.31 -15.96
N TYR A 443 4.27 27.68 -15.62
CA TYR A 443 4.89 28.92 -16.08
C TYR A 443 5.17 28.89 -17.59
N GLU A 444 5.59 27.73 -18.11
CA GLU A 444 5.81 27.52 -19.55
C GLU A 444 4.51 27.63 -20.35
N LEU A 445 3.37 27.21 -19.76
CA LEU A 445 2.03 27.39 -20.33
C LEU A 445 1.50 28.83 -20.20
N GLY A 446 2.24 29.75 -19.57
CA GLY A 446 1.83 31.14 -19.37
C GLY A 446 0.78 31.33 -18.25
N VAL A 447 0.53 30.31 -17.42
CA VAL A 447 -0.44 30.36 -16.32
C VAL A 447 0.23 31.00 -15.11
N LYS A 448 -0.09 32.27 -14.86
CA LYS A 448 0.62 33.08 -13.84
C LYS A 448 0.16 32.84 -12.40
N ASN A 449 -1.13 32.54 -12.18
CA ASN A 449 -1.71 32.41 -10.84
C ASN A 449 -2.62 31.18 -10.74
N SER A 450 -2.45 30.38 -9.68
CA SER A 450 -3.39 29.31 -9.33
C SER A 450 -4.47 29.83 -8.38
N ILE A 451 -5.71 29.41 -8.61
CA ILE A 451 -6.86 29.76 -7.78
C ILE A 451 -6.92 28.77 -6.62
N SER A 452 -6.67 29.25 -5.40
CA SER A 452 -6.86 28.43 -4.20
C SER A 452 -8.35 28.12 -4.00
N LYS A 453 -8.69 26.83 -3.85
CA LYS A 453 -10.05 26.36 -3.60
C LYS A 453 -10.07 25.54 -2.32
N GLU A 454 -10.91 25.95 -1.37
CA GLU A 454 -11.27 25.09 -0.26
C GLU A 454 -12.32 24.07 -0.73
N VAL A 455 -12.09 22.81 -0.38
CA VAL A 455 -12.94 21.69 -0.74
C VAL A 455 -13.82 21.33 0.45
N ASP A 456 -15.11 21.11 0.17
CA ASP A 456 -16.04 20.61 1.18
C ASP A 456 -15.78 19.11 1.42
N TYR A 457 -15.20 18.78 2.59
CA TYR A 457 -14.91 17.40 2.95
C TYR A 457 -16.17 16.53 3.13
N ASN A 458 -17.36 17.12 3.25
CA ASN A 458 -18.61 16.36 3.24
C ASN A 458 -18.77 15.51 1.97
N PHE A 459 -18.08 15.86 0.88
CA PHE A 459 -18.00 15.02 -0.31
C PHE A 459 -17.47 13.60 -0.02
N PHE A 460 -16.48 13.47 0.88
CA PHE A 460 -15.82 12.19 1.18
C PHE A 460 -16.53 11.36 2.24
N TYR A 461 -17.38 11.98 3.06
CA TYR A 461 -18.08 11.30 4.14
C TYR A 461 -19.54 11.07 3.75
N ASP A 462 -19.98 9.82 3.74
CA ASP A 462 -21.39 9.51 3.95
C ASP A 462 -21.70 9.76 5.42
N ILE A 463 -21.93 11.02 5.77
CA ILE A 463 -22.37 11.38 7.11
C ILE A 463 -23.81 10.89 7.23
N SER A 464 -23.99 9.62 7.60
CA SER A 464 -25.11 9.34 8.49
C SER A 464 -24.88 10.22 9.72
N PRO A 465 -25.82 11.12 10.07
CA PRO A 465 -25.69 11.84 11.33
C PRO A 465 -25.51 10.79 12.41
N LEU A 466 -24.33 10.78 13.04
CA LEU A 466 -24.08 9.95 14.21
C LEU A 466 -25.04 10.45 15.28
N THR A 467 -26.25 9.89 15.33
CA THR A 467 -27.15 10.05 16.45
C THR A 467 -26.38 9.59 17.68
N PRO A 468 -26.19 10.43 18.70
CA PRO A 468 -25.51 10.02 19.92
C PRO A 468 -26.26 8.81 20.49
N LEU A 469 -25.59 7.65 20.52
CA LEU A 469 -26.23 6.37 20.79
C LEU A 469 -26.86 6.28 22.19
N ILE A 470 -26.48 7.15 23.15
CA ILE A 470 -26.96 7.10 24.52
C ILE A 470 -26.99 8.51 25.12
N GLU A 471 -28.18 9.03 25.42
CA GLU A 471 -28.35 10.20 26.29
C GLU A 471 -27.96 9.84 27.74
N PRO A 472 -27.45 10.79 28.55
CA PRO A 472 -27.20 10.53 29.96
C PRO A 472 -28.52 10.23 30.69
N GLN A 473 -28.76 8.96 30.98
CA GLN A 473 -29.93 8.48 31.72
C GLN A 473 -29.61 8.34 33.21
N ASN A 474 -30.61 8.59 34.05
CA ASN A 474 -30.61 8.11 35.43
C ASN A 474 -31.11 6.67 35.42
N ILE A 475 -30.28 5.75 35.88
CA ILE A 475 -30.64 4.33 35.97
C ILE A 475 -30.91 3.94 37.42
N GLU A 476 -31.86 3.04 37.64
CA GLU A 476 -32.06 2.44 38.96
C GLU A 476 -30.82 1.65 39.40
N PHE A 477 -30.48 1.75 40.67
CA PHE A 477 -29.28 1.15 41.23
C PHE A 477 -29.49 0.69 42.66
N ASN A 478 -28.98 -0.50 42.95
CA ASN A 478 -29.03 -1.10 44.27
C ASN A 478 -27.68 -1.75 44.58
N ALA A 479 -26.94 -1.18 45.54
CA ALA A 479 -25.61 -1.66 45.91
C ALA A 479 -25.59 -3.09 46.46
N PHE A 480 -26.72 -3.59 47.00
CA PHE A 480 -26.82 -4.92 47.60
C PHE A 480 -26.91 -6.07 46.58
N GLU A 481 -27.17 -5.76 45.31
CA GLU A 481 -27.23 -6.75 44.22
C GLU A 481 -25.85 -7.17 43.72
N PHE A 482 -24.80 -6.44 44.11
CA PHE A 482 -23.44 -6.65 43.65
C PHE A 482 -22.58 -7.31 44.72
N GLU A 483 -21.72 -8.22 44.29
CA GLU A 483 -20.58 -8.69 45.08
C GLU A 483 -19.36 -7.84 44.69
N TRP A 484 -19.03 -6.88 45.54
CA TRP A 484 -18.06 -5.82 45.27
C TRP A 484 -16.62 -6.34 45.29
N SER A 485 -15.77 -5.74 44.47
CA SER A 485 -14.31 -5.89 44.54
C SER A 485 -13.63 -4.53 44.62
N SER A 486 -12.36 -4.50 45.02
CA SER A 486 -11.56 -3.27 45.05
C SER A 486 -11.58 -2.54 43.70
N THR A 487 -11.40 -3.27 42.60
CA THR A 487 -11.40 -2.72 41.24
C THR A 487 -12.79 -2.22 40.83
N MET A 488 -13.86 -2.91 41.26
CA MET A 488 -15.24 -2.49 40.97
C MET A 488 -15.59 -1.20 41.70
N LEU A 489 -15.25 -1.10 42.99
CA LEU A 489 -15.46 0.11 43.78
C LEU A 489 -14.66 1.29 43.21
N LYS A 490 -13.39 1.07 42.84
CA LYS A 490 -12.57 2.09 42.18
C LYS A 490 -13.21 2.60 40.89
N ASN A 491 -13.68 1.70 40.02
CA ASN A 491 -14.38 2.09 38.79
C ASN A 491 -15.65 2.90 39.08
N TYR A 492 -16.40 2.53 40.13
CA TYR A 492 -17.60 3.28 40.55
C TYR A 492 -17.26 4.70 41.01
N LEU A 493 -16.25 4.86 41.87
CA LEU A 493 -15.84 6.15 42.42
C LEU A 493 -15.21 7.05 41.35
N GLU A 494 -14.43 6.49 40.42
CA GLU A 494 -13.76 7.26 39.38
C GLU A 494 -14.68 7.63 38.20
N CYS A 495 -15.59 6.74 37.80
CA CYS A 495 -16.49 6.96 36.67
C CYS A 495 -17.70 6.02 36.70
N LYS A 496 -18.86 6.54 37.13
CA LYS A 496 -20.14 5.81 37.13
C LYS A 496 -20.52 5.24 35.75
N GLN A 497 -20.17 5.95 34.68
CA GLN A 497 -20.42 5.50 33.31
C GLN A 497 -19.58 4.28 32.93
N LYS A 498 -18.30 4.24 33.34
CA LYS A 498 -17.43 3.07 33.18
C LYS A 498 -17.96 1.89 33.98
N PHE A 499 -18.40 2.14 35.22
CA PHE A 499 -19.03 1.11 36.06
C PHE A 499 -20.28 0.53 35.38
N TYR A 500 -21.14 1.39 34.83
CA TYR A 500 -22.35 0.98 34.11
C TYR A 500 -22.03 0.08 32.91
N TYR A 501 -21.13 0.52 32.02
CA TYR A 501 -20.76 -0.28 30.83
C TYR A 501 -20.16 -1.63 31.20
N LYS A 502 -19.29 -1.67 32.21
CA LYS A 502 -18.54 -2.88 32.56
C LYS A 502 -19.33 -3.88 33.39
N TYR A 503 -20.09 -3.42 34.38
CA TYR A 503 -20.68 -4.30 35.39
C TYR A 503 -22.21 -4.44 35.27
N ILE A 504 -22.90 -3.41 34.77
CA ILE A 504 -24.35 -3.47 34.56
C ILE A 504 -24.65 -4.00 33.15
N LEU A 505 -24.14 -3.34 32.11
CA LEU A 505 -24.33 -3.79 30.72
C LEU A 505 -23.42 -4.97 30.33
N LYS A 506 -22.36 -5.23 31.10
CA LYS A 506 -21.39 -6.32 30.86
C LYS A 506 -20.80 -6.27 29.45
N ILE A 507 -20.53 -5.07 28.94
CA ILE A 507 -19.93 -4.88 27.62
C ILE A 507 -18.49 -5.40 27.67
N ALA A 508 -18.25 -6.44 26.87
CA ALA A 508 -16.92 -7.01 26.71
C ALA A 508 -15.95 -5.96 26.19
N GLN A 509 -14.77 -5.92 26.80
CA GLN A 509 -13.68 -5.13 26.26
C GLN A 509 -13.25 -5.74 24.92
N ARG A 510 -12.76 -4.90 24.01
CA ARG A 510 -12.10 -5.40 22.81
C ARG A 510 -10.99 -6.35 23.25
N ALA A 511 -10.99 -7.57 22.73
CA ALA A 511 -9.88 -8.49 22.96
C ALA A 511 -8.66 -7.89 22.25
N ASP A 512 -7.80 -7.21 23.01
CA ASP A 512 -6.45 -6.96 22.54
C ASP A 512 -5.79 -8.33 22.37
N SER A 513 -5.17 -8.57 21.22
CA SER A 513 -4.63 -9.87 20.84
C SER A 513 -3.43 -10.31 21.69
N THR A 514 -3.05 -9.53 22.71
CA THR A 514 -1.94 -9.81 23.62
C THR A 514 -2.36 -9.59 25.09
N PRO A 515 -2.08 -10.52 26.01
CA PRO A 515 -2.28 -10.30 27.44
C PRO A 515 -1.46 -9.10 27.91
N ASN A 516 -2.02 -8.30 28.82
CA ASN A 516 -1.31 -7.16 29.42
C ASN A 516 -0.09 -7.67 30.22
N ASP A 517 1.07 -7.03 30.06
CA ASP A 517 2.33 -7.34 30.74
C ASP A 517 2.16 -7.59 32.25
N GLY A 518 1.30 -6.81 32.92
CA GLY A 518 1.01 -7.02 34.34
C GLY A 518 0.42 -8.40 34.64
N GLN A 519 -0.55 -8.88 33.85
CA GLN A 519 -1.20 -10.17 34.08
C GLN A 519 -0.22 -11.34 33.91
N ILE A 520 0.67 -11.24 32.92
CA ILE A 520 1.74 -12.23 32.69
C ILE A 520 2.67 -12.26 33.91
N LEU A 521 3.10 -11.10 34.40
CA LEU A 521 4.00 -11.01 35.56
C LEU A 521 3.36 -11.55 36.85
N HIS A 522 2.07 -11.29 37.11
CA HIS A 522 1.38 -11.88 38.26
C HIS A 522 1.37 -13.42 38.18
N LYS A 523 1.05 -13.98 37.01
CA LYS A 523 1.05 -15.43 36.80
C LYS A 523 2.44 -16.06 36.97
N VAL A 524 3.48 -15.39 36.49
CA VAL A 524 4.87 -15.81 36.71
C VAL A 524 5.19 -15.83 38.21
N LEU A 525 4.85 -14.76 38.94
CA LEU A 525 5.14 -14.66 40.38
C LEU A 525 4.29 -15.61 41.24
N GLU A 526 3.05 -15.91 40.83
CA GLU A 526 2.22 -16.94 41.45
C GLU A 526 2.88 -18.32 41.35
N ASN A 527 3.36 -18.67 40.15
CA ASN A 527 4.03 -19.95 39.88
C ASN A 527 5.42 -20.03 40.52
N LEU A 528 6.11 -18.90 40.68
CA LEU A 528 7.43 -18.83 41.28
C LEU A 528 7.49 -19.44 42.69
N PHE A 529 6.42 -19.26 43.46
CA PHE A 529 6.31 -19.73 44.84
C PHE A 529 5.35 -20.93 44.98
N LYS A 530 5.13 -21.68 43.88
CA LYS A 530 4.23 -22.83 43.85
C LYS A 530 4.69 -24.00 44.69
N ASP A 531 5.93 -24.38 44.51
CA ASP A 531 6.52 -25.58 45.11
C ASP A 531 7.51 -25.23 46.23
N ARG A 532 7.69 -23.94 46.53
CA ARG A 532 8.59 -23.46 47.59
C ARG A 532 8.10 -22.17 48.22
N SER A 533 8.33 -22.03 49.52
CA SER A 533 7.91 -20.86 50.31
C SER A 533 8.96 -19.76 50.40
N PHE A 534 10.19 -19.99 49.92
CA PHE A 534 11.28 -19.02 49.89
C PHE A 534 12.44 -19.49 49.00
N TYR A 535 13.43 -18.60 48.83
CA TYR A 535 14.71 -18.87 48.18
C TYR A 535 15.84 -18.36 49.08
N GLU A 536 16.95 -19.09 49.13
CA GLU A 536 18.16 -18.69 49.87
C GLU A 536 19.24 -18.10 48.95
N ASP A 537 19.18 -18.47 47.67
CA ASP A 537 20.19 -18.14 46.67
C ASP A 537 19.58 -17.31 45.53
N GLU A 538 20.30 -16.24 45.14
CA GLU A 538 19.87 -15.33 44.09
C GLU A 538 19.89 -15.99 42.70
N GLU A 539 20.84 -16.89 42.45
CA GLU A 539 20.98 -17.57 41.17
C GLU A 539 19.79 -18.52 40.95
N ALA A 540 19.46 -19.33 41.95
CA ALA A 540 18.29 -20.23 41.93
C ALA A 540 16.95 -19.48 41.75
N LEU A 541 16.80 -18.28 42.33
CA LEU A 541 15.61 -17.45 42.15
C LEU A 541 15.54 -16.87 40.73
N ARG A 542 16.67 -16.37 40.23
CA ARG A 542 16.79 -15.78 38.88
C ARG A 542 16.52 -16.81 37.78
N ASP A 543 17.08 -18.00 37.91
CA ASP A 543 16.91 -19.07 36.92
C ASP A 543 15.48 -19.56 36.85
N ASN A 544 14.80 -19.67 38.00
CA ASN A 544 13.39 -20.07 38.01
C ASN A 544 12.50 -18.98 37.40
N LEU A 545 12.75 -17.71 37.71
CA LEU A 545 12.05 -16.58 37.07
C LEU A 545 12.21 -16.61 35.54
N LYS A 546 13.45 -16.78 35.05
CA LYS A 546 13.74 -16.86 33.62
C LYS A 546 13.00 -18.03 32.95
N THR A 547 12.99 -19.18 33.59
CA THR A 547 12.28 -20.37 33.12
C THR A 547 10.78 -20.10 33.00
N LEU A 548 10.16 -19.52 34.04
CA LEU A 548 8.74 -19.22 34.04
C LEU A 548 8.34 -18.14 33.03
N ILE A 549 9.17 -17.10 32.85
CA ILE A 549 8.95 -16.08 31.81
C ILE A 549 8.98 -16.70 30.41
N THR A 550 9.89 -17.66 30.18
CA THR A 550 10.01 -18.35 28.88
C THR A 550 8.82 -19.27 28.60
N GLN A 551 8.13 -19.76 29.63
CA GLN A 551 6.90 -20.56 29.47
C GLN A 551 5.69 -19.69 29.12
N GLU A 552 5.63 -18.46 29.63
CA GLU A 552 4.48 -17.57 29.45
C GLU A 552 4.60 -16.64 28.24
N VAL A 553 5.81 -16.43 27.72
CA VAL A 553 6.08 -15.59 26.55
C VAL A 553 6.86 -16.42 25.52
N ASP A 554 6.38 -16.50 24.27
CA ASP A 554 7.07 -17.22 23.18
C ASP A 554 8.15 -16.36 22.47
N ASP A 555 8.88 -16.95 21.53
CA ASP A 555 9.88 -16.26 20.69
C ASP A 555 9.37 -16.01 19.25
N SER A 556 8.06 -16.01 19.03
CA SER A 556 7.46 -15.86 17.69
C SER A 556 7.66 -14.48 17.08
N THR A 557 7.94 -13.46 17.90
CA THR A 557 8.12 -12.08 17.44
C THR A 557 9.35 -11.42 18.07
N VAL A 558 9.97 -10.50 17.33
CA VAL A 558 11.07 -9.65 17.81
C VAL A 558 10.68 -8.86 19.07
N SER A 559 9.42 -8.44 19.16
CA SER A 559 8.88 -7.73 20.33
C SER A 559 8.90 -8.61 21.60
N ASN A 560 8.50 -9.87 21.49
CA ASN A 560 8.52 -10.80 22.63
C ASN A 560 9.96 -11.10 23.10
N ILE A 561 10.89 -11.29 22.16
CA ILE A 561 12.31 -11.49 22.48
C ILE A 561 12.88 -10.29 23.24
N TYR A 562 12.59 -9.07 22.77
CA TYR A 562 13.01 -7.85 23.46
C TYR A 562 12.39 -7.74 24.86
N LYS A 563 11.09 -8.05 24.98
CA LYS A 563 10.34 -8.00 26.25
C LYS A 563 10.97 -8.91 27.32
N LYS A 564 11.32 -10.16 26.96
CA LYS A 564 12.00 -11.10 27.87
C LYS A 564 13.29 -10.52 28.42
N ARG A 565 14.17 -10.03 27.53
CA ARG A 565 15.46 -9.44 27.91
C ARG A 565 15.30 -8.20 28.79
N LEU A 566 14.28 -7.39 28.52
CA LEU A 566 13.96 -6.21 29.32
C LEU A 566 13.53 -6.60 30.75
N TRP A 567 12.63 -7.60 30.87
CA TRP A 567 12.17 -8.10 32.17
C TRP A 567 13.29 -8.77 32.96
N GLU A 568 14.11 -9.62 32.32
CA GLU A 568 15.28 -10.24 32.95
C GLU A 568 16.17 -9.21 33.63
N ARG A 569 16.48 -8.11 32.94
CA ARG A 569 17.28 -7.02 33.50
C ARG A 569 16.56 -6.27 34.61
N LYS A 570 15.28 -5.98 34.45
CA LYS A 570 14.49 -5.17 35.41
C LYS A 570 14.18 -5.91 36.71
N LEU A 571 14.09 -7.24 36.66
CA LEU A 571 13.77 -8.07 37.82
C LEU A 571 14.99 -8.31 38.74
N GLU A 572 16.21 -7.94 38.35
CA GLU A 572 17.42 -8.15 39.19
C GLU A 572 17.32 -7.48 40.57
N HIS A 573 16.76 -6.27 40.61
CA HIS A 573 16.54 -5.55 41.88
C HIS A 573 15.48 -6.24 42.75
N LEU A 574 14.47 -6.86 42.14
CA LEU A 574 13.48 -7.64 42.86
C LEU A 574 14.12 -8.89 43.46
N VAL A 575 14.95 -9.62 42.70
CA VAL A 575 15.63 -10.84 43.16
C VAL A 575 16.46 -10.56 44.42
N SER A 576 17.35 -9.59 44.38
CA SER A 576 18.21 -9.25 45.52
C SER A 576 17.41 -8.83 46.76
N LYS A 577 16.35 -8.05 46.61
CA LYS A 577 15.48 -7.64 47.72
C LYS A 577 14.63 -8.78 48.27
N GLN A 578 14.20 -9.71 47.43
CA GLN A 578 13.45 -10.88 47.86
C GLN A 578 14.33 -11.84 48.68
N ILE A 579 15.58 -12.07 48.28
CA ILE A 579 16.51 -12.87 49.09
C ILE A 579 16.72 -12.24 50.46
N LYS A 580 16.92 -10.91 50.52
CA LYS A 580 17.01 -10.20 51.80
C LYS A 580 15.74 -10.37 52.64
N HIS A 581 14.56 -10.18 52.03
CA HIS A 581 13.27 -10.37 52.71
C HIS A 581 13.12 -11.78 53.29
N PHE A 582 13.57 -12.82 52.58
CA PHE A 582 13.57 -14.19 53.10
C PHE A 582 14.63 -14.43 54.17
N SER A 583 15.78 -13.77 54.09
CA SER A 583 16.82 -13.81 55.13
C SER A 583 16.35 -13.20 56.45
N ASP A 584 15.44 -12.23 56.39
CA ASP A 584 14.78 -11.62 57.56
C ASP A 584 13.71 -12.53 58.19
N GLY A 585 13.54 -13.76 57.67
CA GLY A 585 12.68 -14.80 58.25
C GLY A 585 11.27 -14.89 57.66
N TRP A 586 10.95 -14.08 56.64
CA TRP A 586 9.65 -14.15 55.96
C TRP A 586 9.52 -15.40 55.10
N ARG A 587 8.32 -16.00 55.06
CA ARG A 587 8.01 -17.15 54.22
C ARG A 587 6.67 -16.95 53.52
N VAL A 588 6.61 -17.29 52.23
CA VAL A 588 5.37 -17.24 51.44
C VAL A 588 4.45 -18.37 51.86
N VAL A 589 3.26 -18.03 52.38
CA VAL A 589 2.28 -19.01 52.89
C VAL A 589 1.04 -19.14 52.00
N ALA A 590 0.70 -18.12 51.23
CA ALA A 590 -0.43 -18.15 50.31
C ALA A 590 -0.21 -17.24 49.09
N ARG A 591 -0.81 -17.62 47.97
CA ARG A 591 -0.72 -16.94 46.66
C ARG A 591 -2.10 -16.93 46.01
N GLU A 592 -2.45 -15.85 45.32
CA GLU A 592 -3.76 -15.65 44.69
C GLU A 592 -4.94 -16.09 45.59
N LYS A 593 -4.82 -15.75 46.89
CA LYS A 593 -5.75 -16.21 47.91
C LYS A 593 -7.05 -15.44 47.79
N ARG A 594 -8.12 -16.13 47.41
CA ARG A 594 -9.46 -15.57 47.39
C ARG A 594 -9.98 -15.35 48.81
N VAL A 595 -10.46 -14.14 49.07
CA VAL A 595 -11.04 -13.74 50.35
C VAL A 595 -12.44 -13.17 50.12
N TYR A 596 -13.34 -13.45 51.06
CA TYR A 596 -14.74 -13.06 51.01
C TYR A 596 -15.17 -12.57 52.38
N GLY A 597 -16.07 -11.60 52.41
CA GLY A 597 -16.60 -11.08 53.66
C GLY A 597 -17.57 -9.93 53.44
N GLU A 598 -18.08 -9.39 54.54
CA GLU A 598 -19.00 -8.27 54.52
C GLU A 598 -18.33 -7.04 55.13
N ILE A 599 -18.41 -5.91 54.44
CA ILE A 599 -17.89 -4.62 54.89
C ILE A 599 -19.05 -3.63 54.86
N GLY A 600 -19.41 -3.08 56.01
CA GLY A 600 -20.54 -2.15 56.14
C GLY A 600 -21.89 -2.71 55.66
N GLY A 601 -22.07 -4.05 55.65
CA GLY A 601 -23.28 -4.74 55.20
C GLY A 601 -23.35 -5.04 53.70
N LEU A 602 -22.31 -4.70 52.92
CA LEU A 602 -22.18 -5.12 51.53
C LEU A 602 -21.23 -6.30 51.41
N LYS A 603 -21.50 -7.20 50.45
CA LYS A 603 -20.64 -8.35 50.16
C LYS A 603 -19.43 -7.92 49.34
N PHE A 604 -18.24 -8.29 49.80
CA PHE A 604 -16.98 -8.04 49.12
C PHE A 604 -16.21 -9.34 48.86
N LYS A 605 -15.50 -9.34 47.73
CA LYS A 605 -14.50 -10.34 47.36
C LYS A 605 -13.17 -9.69 46.97
N GLY A 606 -12.08 -10.39 47.24
CA GLY A 606 -10.73 -9.99 46.85
C GLY A 606 -9.88 -11.20 46.45
N SER A 607 -8.83 -10.94 45.67
CA SER A 607 -7.73 -11.89 45.43
C SER A 607 -6.46 -11.27 45.97
N ILE A 608 -5.90 -11.84 47.03
CA ILE A 608 -4.64 -11.38 47.59
C ILE A 608 -3.51 -12.07 46.83
N ASP A 609 -2.68 -11.30 46.11
CA ASP A 609 -1.59 -11.85 45.30
C ASP A 609 -0.65 -12.73 46.12
N ARG A 610 -0.25 -12.25 47.30
CA ARG A 610 0.70 -12.95 48.18
C ARG A 610 0.52 -12.63 49.66
N ILE A 611 0.67 -13.64 50.51
CA ILE A 611 0.74 -13.51 51.97
C ILE A 611 2.05 -14.13 52.45
N ASP A 612 2.82 -13.34 53.20
CA ASP A 612 4.05 -13.77 53.84
C ASP A 612 3.88 -13.77 55.36
N GLN A 613 4.53 -14.72 56.04
CA GLN A 613 4.49 -14.82 57.50
C GLN A 613 5.87 -15.01 58.09
N THR A 614 6.07 -14.40 59.25
CA THR A 614 7.06 -14.77 60.26
C THR A 614 6.32 -15.44 61.43
N PRO A 615 7.03 -15.96 62.46
CA PRO A 615 6.35 -16.52 63.64
C PRO A 615 5.42 -15.53 64.37
N THR A 616 5.60 -14.22 64.18
CA THR A 616 4.89 -13.18 64.96
C THR A 616 4.08 -12.19 64.13
N HIS A 617 4.32 -12.08 62.81
CA HIS A 617 3.71 -11.10 61.92
C HIS A 617 3.24 -11.71 60.61
N SER A 618 2.17 -11.16 60.04
CA SER A 618 1.70 -11.45 58.68
C SER A 618 1.86 -10.22 57.80
N LEU A 619 2.19 -10.43 56.53
CA LEU A 619 2.35 -9.36 55.54
C LEU A 619 1.55 -9.71 54.29
N VAL A 620 0.57 -8.86 53.98
CA VAL A 620 -0.24 -8.95 52.76
C VAL A 620 0.41 -8.08 51.69
N ILE A 621 0.65 -8.69 50.53
CA ILE A 621 1.42 -8.10 49.45
C ILE A 621 0.58 -8.10 48.17
N ASP A 622 0.62 -6.97 47.46
CA ASP A 622 0.14 -6.84 46.08
C ASP A 622 1.26 -6.36 45.17
N TYR A 623 1.33 -6.95 43.99
CA TYR A 623 2.35 -6.66 43.01
C TYR A 623 1.91 -5.52 42.09
N LYS A 624 2.79 -4.55 41.85
CA LYS A 624 2.57 -3.45 40.90
C LYS A 624 3.67 -3.41 39.85
N SER A 625 3.29 -3.49 38.58
CA SER A 625 4.22 -3.38 37.44
C SER A 625 4.64 -1.94 37.12
N GLY A 626 3.91 -0.94 37.65
CA GLY A 626 4.22 0.49 37.52
C GLY A 626 4.63 1.12 38.85
N SER A 627 4.98 2.41 38.82
CA SER A 627 5.60 3.06 39.98
C SER A 627 4.68 3.30 41.17
N ILE A 628 5.17 2.94 42.36
CA ILE A 628 4.46 3.06 43.65
C ILE A 628 4.96 4.22 44.53
N LYS A 629 5.84 5.08 44.00
CA LYS A 629 6.43 6.22 44.74
C LYS A 629 5.41 7.25 45.26
N LYS A 630 4.15 7.21 44.77
CA LYS A 630 3.07 8.12 45.18
C LYS A 630 2.05 7.50 46.16
N VAL A 631 2.21 6.25 46.56
CA VAL A 631 1.23 5.54 47.41
C VAL A 631 1.03 6.22 48.77
N ASN A 632 2.08 6.81 49.34
CA ASN A 632 2.03 7.52 50.63
C ASN A 632 2.11 9.06 50.49
N SER A 633 2.05 9.63 49.28
CA SER A 633 2.27 11.08 49.05
C SER A 633 1.00 11.93 48.99
N ILE A 634 -0.16 11.35 49.32
CA ILE A 634 -1.47 12.01 49.21
C ILE A 634 -1.61 13.10 50.28
N LYS A 635 -1.71 14.36 49.84
CA LYS A 635 -1.91 15.54 50.71
C LYS A 635 -3.37 15.76 51.13
N LYS A 636 -4.35 15.16 50.43
CA LYS A 636 -5.80 15.23 50.72
C LYS A 636 -6.48 13.89 50.40
N PHE A 637 -7.09 13.26 51.41
CA PHE A 637 -7.75 11.95 51.28
C PHE A 637 -9.10 11.99 50.55
N GLU A 638 -9.68 13.18 50.38
CA GLU A 638 -10.99 13.41 49.74
C GLU A 638 -11.10 12.88 48.28
N ASN A 639 -9.97 12.69 47.59
CA ASN A 639 -9.91 12.18 46.20
C ASN A 639 -9.38 10.75 46.10
N LEU A 640 -9.31 10.01 47.21
CA LEU A 640 -8.81 8.64 47.23
C LEU A 640 -9.85 7.69 46.60
N SER A 641 -9.49 7.03 45.49
CA SER A 641 -10.33 6.02 44.82
C SER A 641 -9.82 4.59 45.00
N ASP A 642 -8.59 4.42 45.52
CA ASP A 642 -7.93 3.12 45.66
C ASP A 642 -7.94 2.65 47.12
N PHE A 643 -8.84 1.72 47.41
CA PHE A 643 -9.03 1.14 48.74
C PHE A 643 -8.67 -0.34 48.80
N GLN A 644 -7.84 -0.82 47.86
CA GLN A 644 -7.53 -2.25 47.75
C GLN A 644 -7.00 -2.85 49.07
N MET A 645 -6.03 -2.18 49.70
CA MET A 645 -5.43 -2.67 50.96
C MET A 645 -6.38 -2.55 52.15
N ASN A 646 -7.20 -1.50 52.22
CA ASN A 646 -8.21 -1.34 53.27
C ASN A 646 -9.27 -2.45 53.21
N ILE A 647 -9.71 -2.81 51.99
CA ILE A 647 -10.62 -3.93 51.79
C ILE A 647 -9.95 -5.24 52.24
N TYR A 648 -8.69 -5.47 51.87
CA TYR A 648 -7.97 -6.68 52.32
C TYR A 648 -7.80 -6.74 53.84
N LYS A 649 -7.55 -5.59 54.50
CA LYS A 649 -7.52 -5.49 55.96
C LYS A 649 -8.82 -5.97 56.58
N GLU A 650 -9.96 -5.44 56.15
CA GLU A 650 -11.26 -5.84 56.70
C GLU A 650 -11.61 -7.30 56.40
N LEU A 651 -11.29 -7.80 55.21
CA LEU A 651 -11.54 -9.19 54.83
C LEU A 651 -10.66 -10.20 55.56
N THR A 652 -9.47 -9.78 56.03
CA THR A 652 -8.50 -10.67 56.69
C THR A 652 -8.45 -10.53 58.21
N LYS A 653 -9.08 -9.49 58.78
CA LYS A 653 -9.08 -9.14 60.22
C LYS A 653 -9.43 -10.30 61.17
N LYS A 654 -10.26 -11.25 60.72
CA LYS A 654 -10.68 -12.43 61.51
C LYS A 654 -9.76 -13.64 61.36
N THR A 655 -8.92 -13.67 60.33
CA THR A 655 -8.12 -14.85 59.93
C THR A 655 -6.62 -14.65 60.11
N LEU A 656 -6.15 -13.40 60.13
CA LEU A 656 -4.74 -13.06 60.30
C LEU A 656 -4.57 -12.12 61.49
N SER A 657 -3.50 -12.31 62.26
CA SER A 657 -3.10 -11.47 63.39
C SER A 657 -1.80 -10.73 63.10
N ASN A 658 -1.62 -9.53 63.65
CA ASN A 658 -0.44 -8.66 63.44
C ASN A 658 -0.11 -8.47 61.96
N VAL A 659 -1.07 -7.92 61.22
CA VAL A 659 -1.02 -7.83 59.75
C VAL A 659 -0.53 -6.48 59.29
N GLU A 660 0.49 -6.49 58.45
CA GLU A 660 0.93 -5.33 57.67
C GLU A 660 0.52 -5.47 56.21
N PHE A 661 0.43 -4.35 55.51
CA PHE A 661 0.03 -4.29 54.10
C PHE A 661 1.08 -3.54 53.31
N ALA A 662 1.51 -4.10 52.18
CA ALA A 662 2.56 -3.52 51.35
C ALA A 662 2.31 -3.75 49.85
N TYR A 663 2.90 -2.86 49.05
CA TYR A 663 3.04 -3.05 47.61
C TYR A 663 4.48 -3.40 47.27
N ILE A 664 4.67 -4.23 46.24
CA ILE A 664 5.98 -4.48 45.63
C ILE A 664 6.03 -3.93 44.22
N GLU A 665 7.04 -3.12 43.92
CA GLU A 665 7.32 -2.63 42.56
C GLU A 665 8.12 -3.67 41.76
N ILE A 666 7.51 -4.30 40.77
CA ILE A 666 8.10 -5.46 40.07
C ILE A 666 9.26 -5.06 39.14
N LEU A 667 9.06 -4.02 38.31
CA LEU A 667 9.88 -3.74 37.11
C LEU A 667 10.85 -2.55 37.24
N ASP A 668 10.88 -1.86 38.38
CA ASP A 668 11.76 -0.70 38.58
C ASP A 668 12.72 -0.98 39.75
N SER A 669 12.34 -0.61 40.98
CA SER A 669 13.25 -0.69 42.11
C SER A 669 13.22 -2.03 42.88
N GLY A 670 12.18 -2.86 42.73
CA GLY A 670 11.99 -4.02 43.60
C GLY A 670 11.59 -3.67 45.04
N ASP A 671 11.25 -2.40 45.32
CA ASP A 671 10.95 -1.93 46.67
C ASP A 671 9.66 -2.55 47.22
N LEU A 672 9.71 -2.89 48.51
CA LEU A 672 8.55 -3.21 49.32
C LEU A 672 8.17 -1.95 50.11
N ILE A 673 7.03 -1.35 49.77
CA ILE A 673 6.54 -0.12 50.42
C ILE A 673 5.32 -0.45 51.26
N LYS A 674 5.46 -0.28 52.58
CA LYS A 674 4.34 -0.43 53.53
C LYS A 674 3.33 0.70 53.34
N VAL A 675 2.06 0.36 53.49
CA VAL A 675 0.97 1.33 53.38
C VAL A 675 0.77 2.03 54.72
N ASP A 676 0.99 3.35 54.73
CA ASP A 676 0.81 4.17 55.91
C ASP A 676 -0.64 4.66 56.06
N ARG A 677 -0.99 5.09 57.29
CA ARG A 677 -2.27 5.75 57.64
C ARG A 677 -3.50 4.92 57.24
N MET A 678 -3.42 3.61 57.47
CA MET A 678 -4.48 2.67 57.10
C MET A 678 -5.80 2.94 57.81
N ASP A 679 -5.76 3.33 59.09
CA ASP A 679 -6.97 3.60 59.88
C ASP A 679 -7.74 4.81 59.35
N GLU A 680 -7.05 5.89 58.98
CA GLU A 680 -7.70 7.06 58.37
C GLU A 680 -8.35 6.71 57.02
N LYS A 681 -7.69 5.91 56.19
CA LYS A 681 -8.25 5.45 54.91
C LYS A 681 -9.47 4.53 55.10
N GLU A 682 -9.57 3.83 56.22
CA GLU A 682 -10.70 2.97 56.57
C GLU A 682 -11.97 3.79 56.85
N GLU A 683 -11.84 4.94 57.50
CA GLU A 683 -12.97 5.86 57.74
C GLU A 683 -13.61 6.33 56.42
N TYR A 684 -12.79 6.77 55.45
CA TYR A 684 -13.29 7.16 54.13
C TYR A 684 -13.90 5.99 53.35
N LEU A 685 -13.32 4.78 53.45
CA LEU A 685 -13.92 3.59 52.85
C LEU A 685 -15.34 3.35 53.39
N MET A 686 -15.52 3.48 54.70
CA MET A 686 -16.83 3.30 55.34
C MET A 686 -17.82 4.41 54.95
N GLU A 687 -17.36 5.64 54.79
CA GLU A 687 -18.17 6.74 54.25
C GLU A 687 -18.64 6.46 52.82
N HIS A 688 -17.73 6.04 51.93
CA HIS A 688 -18.08 5.67 50.57
C HIS A 688 -19.07 4.49 50.53
N ILE A 689 -18.92 3.48 51.39
CA ILE A 689 -19.86 2.37 51.50
C ILE A 689 -21.24 2.85 52.00
N ALA A 690 -21.28 3.78 52.95
CA ALA A 690 -22.54 4.37 53.40
C ALA A 690 -23.25 5.12 52.26
N ASN A 691 -22.52 5.95 51.52
CA ASN A 691 -23.02 6.66 50.34
C ASN A 691 -23.50 5.71 49.24
N LEU A 692 -22.77 4.61 49.02
CA LEU A 692 -23.11 3.59 48.04
C LEU A 692 -24.46 2.93 48.36
N LYS A 693 -24.69 2.58 49.63
CA LYS A 693 -25.97 2.00 50.10
C LYS A 693 -27.15 2.96 50.00
N ALA A 694 -26.91 4.26 50.19
CA ALA A 694 -27.94 5.29 50.10
C ALA A 694 -28.32 5.63 48.65
N THR A 695 -27.43 5.37 47.69
CA THR A 695 -27.66 5.67 46.27
C THR A 695 -28.72 4.75 45.68
N LYS A 696 -29.81 5.33 45.16
CA LYS A 696 -30.90 4.59 44.48
C LYS A 696 -30.90 4.75 42.96
N THR A 697 -30.26 5.81 42.46
CA THR A 697 -30.16 6.11 41.04
C THR A 697 -28.74 6.52 40.68
N LEU A 698 -28.21 6.00 39.58
CA LEU A 698 -26.93 6.45 39.04
C LEU A 698 -27.13 7.49 37.96
N ASN A 699 -26.59 8.68 38.19
CA ASN A 699 -26.40 9.67 37.16
C ASN A 699 -25.18 9.28 36.29
N LEU A 700 -25.41 9.06 35.01
CA LEU A 700 -24.42 8.67 34.01
C LEU A 700 -23.84 9.86 33.22
N GLU A 701 -23.97 11.08 33.73
CA GLU A 701 -23.34 12.27 33.16
C GLU A 701 -21.82 12.12 33.05
N LYS A 702 -21.27 12.69 31.98
CA LYS A 702 -19.84 12.61 31.69
C LYS A 702 -19.06 13.55 32.62
N ARG A 703 -18.13 13.01 33.42
CA ARG A 703 -17.25 13.76 34.35
C ARG A 703 -16.53 14.95 33.71
N ALA A 704 -16.35 16.08 34.39
CA ALA A 704 -15.65 17.23 33.80
C ALA A 704 -14.18 16.95 33.44
N ASP A 705 -13.46 16.19 34.27
CA ASP A 705 -12.05 15.87 34.08
C ASP A 705 -11.85 14.73 33.05
N ILE A 706 -11.09 15.01 31.98
CA ILE A 706 -10.83 14.10 30.88
C ILE A 706 -9.52 13.33 30.99
N HIS A 707 -8.67 13.60 32.00
CA HIS A 707 -7.35 12.98 32.12
C HIS A 707 -7.42 11.44 32.04
N ASN A 708 -8.34 10.84 32.80
CA ASN A 708 -8.54 9.38 32.81
C ASN A 708 -9.31 8.86 31.57
N CYS A 709 -9.97 9.74 30.81
CA CYS A 709 -10.70 9.36 29.62
C CYS A 709 -9.75 8.96 28.47
N ASN A 710 -8.55 9.54 28.40
CA ASN A 710 -7.57 9.25 27.35
C ASN A 710 -7.07 7.80 27.32
N TYR A 711 -7.20 7.08 28.43
CA TYR A 711 -6.76 5.69 28.58
C TYR A 711 -7.92 4.74 28.92
N CYS A 712 -9.17 5.20 28.80
CA CYS A 712 -10.34 4.39 29.11
C CYS A 712 -10.61 3.36 28.01
N GLU A 713 -10.94 2.12 28.36
CA GLU A 713 -11.29 1.08 27.39
C GLU A 713 -12.63 1.34 26.65
N TYR A 714 -13.45 2.26 27.16
CA TYR A 714 -14.77 2.60 26.61
C TYR A 714 -14.80 3.98 25.92
N GLN A 715 -13.64 4.50 25.48
CA GLN A 715 -13.52 5.83 24.84
C GLN A 715 -14.49 6.05 23.68
N LEU A 716 -14.65 5.04 22.81
CA LEU A 716 -15.51 5.12 21.63
C LEU A 716 -16.99 5.19 22.02
N LEU A 717 -17.44 4.36 22.97
CA LEU A 717 -18.81 4.37 23.47
C LEU A 717 -19.12 5.65 24.26
N CYS A 718 -18.16 6.13 25.06
CA CYS A 718 -18.29 7.37 25.82
C CYS A 718 -18.19 8.61 24.93
N GLN A 719 -17.66 8.47 23.71
CA GLN A 719 -17.25 9.57 22.84
C GLN A 719 -16.36 10.59 23.56
N ARG A 720 -15.38 10.10 24.33
CA ARG A 720 -14.37 10.93 25.00
C ARG A 720 -13.04 10.21 25.04
N GLY A 721 -11.98 10.83 24.54
CA GLY A 721 -10.63 10.25 24.46
C GLY A 721 -9.77 10.92 23.40
N ALA A 722 -8.53 10.45 23.22
CA ALA A 722 -7.58 11.03 22.28
C ALA A 722 -7.95 10.81 20.80
N TYR A 723 -8.73 9.77 20.50
CA TYR A 723 -9.11 9.35 19.14
C TYR A 723 -10.33 10.08 18.55
N LEU A 724 -10.81 11.14 19.21
CA LEU A 724 -12.01 11.88 18.83
C LEU A 724 -11.74 13.39 18.63
N ARG A 725 -10.47 13.76 18.50
CA ARG A 725 -10.03 15.13 18.20
C ARG A 725 -9.64 15.27 16.75
#